data_AF-A0AAW9DJ49-F1
#
_entry.id   AF-A0AAW9DJ49-F1
#
_cell.length_a   1.000
_cell.length_b   1.000
_cell.length_c   1.000
_cell.angle_alpha   90.00
_cell.angle_beta   90.00
_cell.angle_gamma   90.00
#
_symmetry.space_group_name_H-M   'P 1'
#
loop_
_entity.id
_entity.type
_entity.pdbx_description
1 polymer ?
#
loop_
_entity_poly.entity_id
_entity_poly.type
_entity_poly.pdbx_seq_one_letter_code
_entity_poly.pdbx_strand_id
1 'polypeptide(L)'
;MASVKELRQVNIVGVAEILGMELKPDNSRYYRWKDHDSLVIDVRKNWFNWYSRDKYGDPIALVRLIREEQTGQPVSFKEAKHYVETGSFPTVDTIDYTRKEFSNYLSRYESKDKTLMIDYLKNERGLSEETIRFFDEKGVLGQANYKNAQGIEPVILFKTLDATGKMIGGSLQGIVENRELYDRGRLKQIMKHSDGSSGFNVDIGTPKRLIVAEAPIDLMSYYELHKGELNDVRLVAMDGLKEGTISRHYMEILHLKRGKVYEVDHKKTPQALSNIAKTSTHFKQEENQSVITLAVDNDSAGRKFLSRLEDKGIRFVSDLPPLPAGKEKSDWNDYLKQKKKGQLMEHQNKRLTQNKEVEPHRKEKKSKKTKTAEEHYFDWIERMAATVQEQLQLPSPPKLASELEVLVEPFITTDLDRLFARRLSLALDTQRVESSQILSVHQAIDQLDKQINEQLQEKELQTSKIAEDYLLTAVRGDLPTLEELYSSAIFSDKPSVVEYLKDWSANTEEVQRVIDFLTQLDPVRRDWLTPVEYFLDDMRTSQLEEDIADEEEQQEQVATSDQKENALEQAQGHEKSAEGTIGDFPAKQEAAPLPEANESQPLNDLSPSQTQPQPLLHFTTKDDGKSIEKRYYHLASKKDIAKLNRYAPTIQQTAQWYLDTIADSHVIYLYKDGGSISSLAVQFDRDKFMHLTGIFPYREHQTATQTLEDFANGKGDFDSILIANKGAAFDKIKVLPELEAIIQSDSFYFGDLSEVPKLKQLDMDKAIRSGDEDVVLAMRTVDGTTFPASLLKLRQTLALQLEDSTEERTILGVYRYRDSQLDQLSINQEYIKDGGEVFKSILDQVVENLNQSTSSEPNMEEDMVYHNQPSFKGQMQNHPTEKVKLESVDQPSYAQPSSQNKLNELLASKDRAGLAQHLKEGIHQYLDSTQYKEFLKTMSRFPQYSYRNVMLLKAQKPDVQAVTSFKSWKEDFGRSVKKGEKSLRIFAPMVVKAKDPKTGEILKDDKGNDVTRTIFKLVPVFDVSQTEGKELPQPIYQLEGTHENYAKLYRSAKEYAQSKGLRFEFEANLGEANGYYSRKDQKIVIKSGMSEQQTLKTIYHELAHADLHSSKTTDKELKYSHAELQAESVAYIVSNHYGLDTGSYTFAYLASWAEDKAALTDLEAQLEIVQKEAQHLINSLDSELAKQMEQAQEQSVEKVESVEKLSFEERLARAEVQSRSLVEQQMKEEDQSKKQEAKQSNQER
;
A
#
# COMPACT_ATOMS: atom_id res chain seq x y z
N MET A 1 -9.06 45.96 -4.78
CA MET A 1 -9.38 44.53 -4.95
C MET A 1 -9.15 43.85 -3.62
N ALA A 2 -10.05 42.99 -3.19
CA ALA A 2 -9.89 42.24 -1.95
C ALA A 2 -8.83 41.14 -2.16
N SER A 3 -7.99 40.92 -1.16
CA SER A 3 -7.00 39.84 -1.18
C SER A 3 -7.69 38.47 -1.18
N VAL A 4 -7.04 37.45 -1.74
CA VAL A 4 -7.56 36.06 -1.72
C VAL A 4 -7.87 35.61 -0.29
N LYS A 5 -7.03 36.01 0.67
CA LYS A 5 -7.22 35.74 2.10
C LYS A 5 -8.52 36.32 2.66
N GLU A 6 -8.92 37.50 2.20
CA GLU A 6 -10.19 38.14 2.58
C GLU A 6 -11.39 37.45 1.90
N LEU A 7 -11.26 37.08 0.62
CA LEU A 7 -12.34 36.40 -0.13
C LEU A 7 -12.62 34.99 0.41
N ARG A 8 -11.60 34.28 0.92
CA ARG A 8 -11.77 32.99 1.62
C ARG A 8 -12.56 33.10 2.95
N GLN A 9 -12.69 34.31 3.49
CA GLN A 9 -13.43 34.59 4.74
C GLN A 9 -14.90 35.01 4.47
N VAL A 10 -15.30 35.15 3.20
CA VAL A 10 -16.70 35.47 2.84
C VAL A 10 -17.63 34.33 3.26
N ASN A 11 -18.82 34.66 3.76
CA ASN A 11 -19.75 33.68 4.30
C ASN A 11 -20.16 32.63 3.25
N ILE A 12 -19.75 31.38 3.47
CA ILE A 12 -19.99 30.28 2.52
C ILE A 12 -21.47 29.92 2.35
N VAL A 13 -22.33 30.19 3.35
CA VAL A 13 -23.79 29.96 3.25
C VAL A 13 -24.40 30.98 2.29
N GLY A 14 -24.06 32.26 2.43
CA GLY A 14 -24.51 33.29 1.51
C GLY A 14 -24.02 33.06 0.07
N VAL A 15 -22.79 32.56 -0.08
CA VAL A 15 -22.26 32.14 -1.39
C VAL A 15 -23.08 31.00 -1.99
N ALA A 16 -23.40 29.97 -1.19
CA ALA A 16 -24.22 28.84 -1.62
C ALA A 16 -25.64 29.24 -2.04
N GLU A 17 -26.31 30.09 -1.27
CA GLU A 17 -27.66 30.58 -1.57
C GLU A 17 -27.69 31.39 -2.88
N ILE A 18 -26.70 32.26 -3.10
CA ILE A 18 -26.59 33.04 -4.34
C ILE A 18 -26.25 32.16 -5.54
N LEU A 19 -25.54 31.04 -5.33
CA LEU A 19 -25.36 30.00 -6.35
C LEU A 19 -26.65 29.21 -6.64
N GLY A 20 -27.78 29.54 -6.01
CA GLY A 20 -29.07 28.89 -6.23
C GLY A 20 -29.23 27.57 -5.47
N MET A 21 -28.40 27.33 -4.44
CA MET A 21 -28.50 26.12 -3.63
C MET A 21 -29.61 26.27 -2.58
N GLU A 22 -30.62 25.41 -2.61
CA GLU A 22 -31.62 25.32 -1.53
C GLU A 22 -31.03 24.60 -0.31
N LEU A 23 -30.61 25.34 0.70
CA LEU A 23 -30.00 24.78 1.90
C LEU A 23 -31.03 24.42 2.98
N LYS A 24 -30.96 23.19 3.48
CA LYS A 24 -31.69 22.71 4.66
C LYS A 24 -30.75 22.72 5.89
N PRO A 25 -31.14 23.36 7.00
CA PRO A 25 -30.34 23.31 8.22
C PRO A 25 -30.40 21.91 8.85
N ASP A 26 -29.24 21.30 9.06
CA ASP A 26 -29.09 20.06 9.83
C ASP A 26 -29.08 20.36 11.34
N ASN A 27 -28.37 21.43 11.71
CA ASN A 27 -28.29 22.02 13.05
C ASN A 27 -27.58 23.37 12.97
N SER A 28 -27.29 24.00 14.12
CA SER A 28 -26.62 25.30 14.18
C SER A 28 -25.19 25.36 13.60
N ARG A 29 -24.62 24.22 13.18
CA ARG A 29 -23.28 24.14 12.59
C ARG A 29 -23.29 23.71 11.13
N TYR A 30 -24.28 22.93 10.71
CA TYR A 30 -24.26 22.31 9.39
C TYR A 30 -25.51 22.65 8.60
N TYR A 31 -25.32 22.96 7.33
CA TYR A 31 -26.37 23.03 6.32
C TYR A 31 -26.13 21.94 5.28
N ARG A 32 -27.20 21.28 4.83
CA ARG A 32 -27.16 20.37 3.69
C ARG A 32 -27.82 20.99 2.50
N TRP A 33 -27.39 20.61 1.31
CA TRP A 33 -28.12 20.96 0.10
C TRP A 33 -29.30 19.99 -0.09
N LYS A 34 -30.51 20.54 -0.25
CA LYS A 34 -31.77 19.78 -0.37
C LYS A 34 -31.77 18.76 -1.51
N ASP A 35 -31.13 19.07 -2.63
CA ASP A 35 -31.11 18.19 -3.81
C ASP A 35 -29.93 17.21 -3.78
N HIS A 36 -29.01 17.38 -2.82
CA HIS A 36 -27.80 16.60 -2.67
C HIS A 36 -27.44 16.39 -1.19
N ASP A 37 -28.06 15.38 -0.56
CA ASP A 37 -27.93 15.05 0.88
C ASP A 37 -26.50 14.78 1.39
N SER A 38 -25.55 14.65 0.47
CA SER A 38 -24.13 14.41 0.73
C SER A 38 -23.26 15.66 0.67
N LEU A 39 -23.78 16.82 0.23
CA LEU A 39 -23.09 18.09 0.35
C LEU A 39 -23.50 18.77 1.65
N VAL A 40 -22.51 18.98 2.53
CA VAL A 40 -22.67 19.54 3.86
C VAL A 40 -21.73 20.75 4.02
N ILE A 41 -22.28 21.88 4.41
CA ILE A 41 -21.56 23.13 4.72
C ILE A 41 -21.38 23.24 6.23
N ASP A 42 -20.14 23.34 6.70
CA ASP A 42 -19.77 23.64 8.10
C ASP A 42 -19.59 25.14 8.28
N VAL A 43 -20.60 25.80 8.85
CA VAL A 43 -20.61 27.27 9.01
C VAL A 43 -19.52 27.76 9.97
N ARG A 44 -19.02 26.90 10.88
CA ARG A 44 -17.94 27.29 11.80
C ARG A 44 -16.57 27.31 11.13
N LYS A 45 -16.37 26.43 10.15
CA LYS A 45 -15.12 26.34 9.40
C LYS A 45 -15.12 27.20 8.15
N ASN A 46 -16.27 27.77 7.79
CA ASN A 46 -16.50 28.42 6.50
C ASN A 46 -16.11 27.49 5.34
N TRP A 47 -16.56 26.23 5.41
CA TRP A 47 -16.04 25.13 4.60
C TRP A 47 -17.13 24.15 4.21
N PHE A 48 -17.10 23.61 2.99
CA PHE A 48 -18.05 22.57 2.56
C PHE A 48 -17.36 21.21 2.35
N ASN A 49 -18.13 20.13 2.47
CA ASN A 49 -17.74 18.78 2.11
C ASN A 49 -18.87 18.13 1.30
N TRP A 50 -18.54 17.58 0.14
CA TRP A 50 -19.43 16.77 -0.69
C TRP A 50 -18.96 15.32 -0.67
N TYR A 51 -19.51 14.56 0.27
CA TYR A 51 -19.03 13.21 0.62
C TYR A 51 -19.15 12.19 -0.53
N SER A 52 -20.21 12.27 -1.34
CA SER A 52 -20.40 11.34 -2.47
C SER A 52 -19.42 11.57 -3.62
N ARG A 53 -18.85 12.78 -3.73
CA ARG A 53 -17.98 13.19 -4.85
C ARG A 53 -16.52 13.43 -4.42
N ASP A 54 -16.21 13.27 -3.13
CA ASP A 54 -14.90 13.56 -2.55
C ASP A 54 -14.39 14.97 -2.89
N LYS A 55 -15.28 15.96 -2.84
CA LYS A 55 -14.99 17.38 -3.08
C LYS A 55 -15.19 18.17 -1.80
N TYR A 56 -14.37 19.18 -1.56
CA TYR A 56 -14.44 20.02 -0.36
C TYR A 56 -13.68 21.32 -0.60
N GLY A 57 -13.91 22.34 0.23
CA GLY A 57 -13.16 23.58 0.10
C GLY A 57 -13.79 24.78 0.79
N ASP A 58 -13.17 25.92 0.54
CA ASP A 58 -13.57 27.26 0.97
C ASP A 58 -14.68 27.84 0.05
N PRO A 59 -15.14 29.09 0.25
CA PRO A 59 -16.18 29.70 -0.59
C PRO A 59 -15.81 29.80 -2.08
N ILE A 60 -14.54 30.01 -2.42
CA ILE A 60 -14.09 30.11 -3.82
C ILE A 60 -14.16 28.73 -4.47
N ALA A 61 -13.72 27.69 -3.77
CA ALA A 61 -13.83 26.31 -4.21
C ALA A 61 -15.31 25.87 -4.39
N LEU A 62 -16.22 26.37 -3.54
CA LEU A 62 -17.65 26.12 -3.69
C LEU A 62 -18.20 26.73 -4.99
N VAL A 63 -17.82 27.97 -5.32
CA VAL A 63 -18.21 28.63 -6.57
C VAL A 63 -17.72 27.87 -7.80
N ARG A 64 -16.43 27.47 -7.82
CA ARG A 64 -15.86 26.67 -8.91
C ARG A 64 -16.70 25.41 -9.13
N LEU A 65 -16.94 24.66 -8.06
CA LEU A 65 -17.62 23.38 -8.11
C LEU A 65 -19.08 23.50 -8.58
N ILE A 66 -19.85 24.43 -8.01
CA ILE A 66 -21.28 24.52 -8.31
C ILE A 66 -21.52 25.15 -9.69
N ARG A 67 -20.72 26.14 -10.09
CA ARG A 67 -20.83 26.68 -11.44
C ARG A 67 -20.39 25.67 -12.51
N GLU A 68 -19.39 24.85 -12.23
CA GLU A 68 -19.02 23.75 -13.12
C GLU A 68 -20.18 22.76 -13.28
N GLU A 69 -20.87 22.38 -12.18
CA GLU A 69 -22.07 21.53 -12.27
C GLU A 69 -23.22 22.19 -13.03
N GLN A 70 -23.43 23.50 -12.87
CA GLN A 70 -24.54 24.22 -13.52
C GLN A 70 -24.29 24.48 -15.01
N THR A 71 -23.04 24.74 -15.39
CA THR A 71 -22.67 25.13 -16.76
C THR A 71 -22.11 23.98 -17.59
N GLY A 72 -21.69 22.88 -16.94
CA GLY A 72 -21.00 21.76 -17.57
C GLY A 72 -19.60 22.09 -18.07
N GLN A 73 -19.03 23.24 -17.66
CA GLN A 73 -17.70 23.70 -18.06
C GLN A 73 -16.86 24.02 -16.82
N PRO A 74 -15.56 23.69 -16.79
CA PRO A 74 -14.69 24.01 -15.66
C PRO A 74 -14.58 25.53 -15.48
N VAL A 75 -14.76 25.99 -14.25
CA VAL A 75 -14.62 27.42 -13.90
C VAL A 75 -13.23 27.67 -13.31
N SER A 76 -12.51 28.62 -13.89
CA SER A 76 -11.16 28.97 -13.44
C SER A 76 -11.19 29.62 -12.05
N PHE A 77 -10.07 29.52 -11.32
CA PHE A 77 -9.92 30.20 -10.03
C PHE A 77 -10.13 31.71 -10.16
N LYS A 78 -9.64 32.32 -11.25
CA LYS A 78 -9.80 33.76 -11.53
C LYS A 78 -11.27 34.16 -11.68
N GLU A 79 -12.06 33.39 -12.40
CA GLU A 79 -13.49 33.63 -12.57
C GLU A 79 -14.26 33.42 -11.27
N ALA A 80 -13.95 32.37 -10.51
CA ALA A 80 -14.57 32.12 -9.21
C ALA A 80 -14.20 33.19 -8.17
N LYS A 81 -12.94 33.60 -8.12
CA LYS A 81 -12.46 34.72 -7.29
C LYS A 81 -13.19 36.00 -7.68
N HIS A 82 -13.27 36.31 -8.98
CA HIS A 82 -13.97 37.50 -9.47
C HIS A 82 -15.47 37.45 -9.12
N TYR A 83 -16.09 36.28 -9.18
CA TYR A 83 -17.47 36.08 -8.75
C TYR A 83 -17.65 36.37 -7.25
N VAL A 84 -16.74 35.86 -6.40
CA VAL A 84 -16.76 36.16 -4.94
C VAL A 84 -16.40 37.63 -4.65
N GLU A 85 -15.61 38.28 -5.50
CA GLU A 85 -15.18 39.66 -5.33
C GLU A 85 -16.23 40.69 -5.78
N THR A 86 -16.98 40.38 -6.83
CA THR A 86 -18.04 41.24 -7.38
C THR A 86 -19.42 40.96 -6.80
N GLY A 87 -19.63 39.77 -6.24
CA GLY A 87 -20.90 39.42 -5.63
C GLY A 87 -21.10 40.17 -4.31
N SER A 88 -22.31 40.72 -4.11
CA SER A 88 -22.71 41.32 -2.86
C SER A 88 -23.14 40.22 -1.88
N PHE A 89 -22.18 39.55 -1.25
CA PHE A 89 -22.46 38.52 -0.24
C PHE A 89 -22.73 39.19 1.10
N PRO A 90 -23.82 38.85 1.81
CA PRO A 90 -24.06 39.38 3.15
C PRO A 90 -22.90 38.98 4.07
N THR A 91 -22.21 39.97 4.64
CA THR A 91 -21.34 39.78 5.79
C THR A 91 -22.22 39.41 6.95
N VAL A 92 -22.27 38.13 7.30
CA VAL A 92 -22.79 37.74 8.60
C VAL A 92 -21.68 38.09 9.59
N ASP A 93 -21.99 38.98 10.54
CA ASP A 93 -21.19 39.17 11.74
C ASP A 93 -20.71 37.80 12.19
N THR A 94 -19.41 37.64 12.48
CA THR A 94 -18.89 36.41 13.08
C THR A 94 -19.89 35.96 14.12
N ILE A 95 -20.65 34.90 13.83
CA ILE A 95 -21.62 34.42 14.79
C ILE A 95 -20.73 33.81 15.87
N ASP A 96 -20.45 34.59 16.90
CA ASP A 96 -19.92 34.08 18.15
C ASP A 96 -21.06 33.25 18.74
N TYR A 97 -21.22 32.04 18.21
CA TYR A 97 -22.08 31.05 18.79
C TYR A 97 -21.43 30.71 20.13
N THR A 98 -21.88 31.41 21.19
CA THR A 98 -21.75 30.93 22.55
C THR A 98 -22.16 29.47 22.52
N ARG A 99 -21.18 28.59 22.72
CA ARG A 99 -21.38 27.15 22.72
C ARG A 99 -22.56 26.86 23.65
N LYS A 100 -23.65 26.29 23.14
CA LYS A 100 -24.74 25.81 24.01
C LYS A 100 -24.12 24.89 25.06
N GLU A 101 -24.36 25.20 26.33
CA GLU A 101 -23.85 24.39 27.42
C GLU A 101 -24.33 22.94 27.27
N PHE A 102 -23.47 22.00 27.65
CA PHE A 102 -23.86 20.60 27.68
C PHE A 102 -25.00 20.38 28.68
N SER A 103 -26.01 19.62 28.27
CA SER A 103 -27.11 19.19 29.13
C SER A 103 -27.23 17.67 29.09
N ASN A 104 -27.28 17.02 30.25
CA ASN A 104 -27.48 15.57 30.35
C ASN A 104 -28.96 15.22 30.10
N TYR A 105 -29.34 15.16 28.83
CA TYR A 105 -30.69 14.80 28.40
C TYR A 105 -31.05 13.32 28.66
N LEU A 106 -30.09 12.48 29.04
CA LEU A 106 -30.34 11.09 29.41
C LEU A 106 -30.56 10.88 30.91
N SER A 107 -30.35 11.89 31.75
CA SER A 107 -30.48 11.78 33.21
C SER A 107 -31.78 11.13 33.69
N ARG A 108 -32.92 11.41 33.04
CA ARG A 108 -34.23 10.82 33.35
C ARG A 108 -34.45 9.39 32.81
N TYR A 109 -33.61 8.97 31.87
CA TYR A 109 -33.64 7.63 31.26
C TYR A 109 -32.52 6.73 31.78
N GLU A 110 -31.70 7.22 32.72
CA GLU A 110 -30.71 6.41 33.42
C GLU A 110 -31.42 5.43 34.36
N SER A 111 -31.11 4.15 34.22
CA SER A 111 -31.62 3.09 35.06
C SER A 111 -30.85 3.01 36.38
N LYS A 112 -31.58 2.81 37.48
CA LYS A 112 -30.97 2.45 38.77
C LYS A 112 -30.42 1.03 38.75
N ASP A 113 -31.07 0.14 38.01
CA ASP A 113 -30.57 -1.20 37.76
C ASP A 113 -29.51 -1.15 36.65
N LYS A 114 -28.27 -1.44 37.03
CA LYS A 114 -27.10 -1.47 36.14
C LYS A 114 -26.70 -2.89 35.71
N THR A 115 -27.57 -3.88 35.92
CA THR A 115 -27.24 -5.30 35.69
C THR A 115 -26.79 -5.57 34.25
N LEU A 116 -27.46 -5.00 33.25
CA LEU A 116 -27.08 -5.21 31.83
C LEU A 116 -25.70 -4.62 31.51
N MET A 117 -25.41 -3.42 32.02
CA MET A 117 -24.09 -2.80 31.88
C MET A 117 -23.00 -3.65 32.54
N ILE A 118 -23.24 -4.11 33.77
CA ILE A 118 -22.27 -4.93 34.52
C ILE A 118 -22.05 -6.26 33.80
N ASP A 119 -23.12 -6.92 33.38
CA ASP A 119 -23.06 -8.20 32.68
C ASP A 119 -22.26 -8.08 31.38
N TYR A 120 -22.57 -7.06 30.58
CA TYR A 120 -21.85 -6.76 29.34
C TYR A 120 -20.36 -6.50 29.57
N LEU A 121 -20.01 -5.60 30.50
CA LEU A 121 -18.61 -5.26 30.78
C LEU A 121 -17.84 -6.45 31.35
N LYS A 122 -18.49 -7.28 32.15
CA LYS A 122 -17.88 -8.45 32.78
C LYS A 122 -17.74 -9.62 31.80
N ASN A 123 -18.84 -10.08 31.22
CA ASN A 123 -18.91 -11.33 30.47
C ASN A 123 -18.48 -11.14 29.01
N GLU A 124 -18.93 -10.07 28.35
CA GLU A 124 -18.54 -9.82 26.96
C GLU A 124 -17.19 -9.11 26.83
N ARG A 125 -16.93 -8.13 27.72
CA ARG A 125 -15.70 -7.32 27.67
C ARG A 125 -14.57 -7.85 28.56
N GLY A 126 -14.84 -8.81 29.44
CA GLY A 126 -13.81 -9.47 30.24
C GLY A 126 -13.24 -8.62 31.37
N LEU A 127 -13.90 -7.54 31.78
CA LEU A 127 -13.49 -6.70 32.91
C LEU A 127 -13.86 -7.37 34.24
N SER A 128 -13.06 -7.15 35.29
CA SER A 128 -13.40 -7.65 36.63
C SER A 128 -14.49 -6.77 37.27
N GLU A 129 -15.26 -7.35 38.19
CA GLU A 129 -16.21 -6.57 39.01
C GLU A 129 -15.53 -5.45 39.80
N GLU A 130 -14.29 -5.67 40.24
CA GLU A 130 -13.48 -4.65 40.93
C GLU A 130 -13.21 -3.45 40.01
N THR A 131 -12.79 -3.69 38.77
CA THR A 131 -12.56 -2.62 37.80
C THR A 131 -13.85 -1.90 37.44
N ILE A 132 -14.94 -2.63 37.20
CA ILE A 132 -16.24 -2.01 36.90
C ILE A 132 -16.69 -1.14 38.09
N ARG A 133 -16.57 -1.66 39.32
CA ARG A 133 -16.90 -0.94 40.55
C ARG A 133 -16.05 0.32 40.73
N PHE A 134 -14.75 0.27 40.46
CA PHE A 134 -13.87 1.43 40.55
C PHE A 134 -14.35 2.59 39.66
N PHE A 135 -14.67 2.32 38.40
CA PHE A 135 -15.18 3.36 37.49
C PHE A 135 -16.62 3.80 37.85
N ASP A 136 -17.45 2.89 38.37
CA ASP A 136 -18.81 3.23 38.82
C ASP A 136 -18.79 4.14 40.07
N GLU A 137 -17.93 3.85 41.05
CA GLU A 137 -17.75 4.64 42.27
C GLU A 137 -17.17 6.03 41.98
N LYS A 138 -16.40 6.18 40.90
CA LYS A 138 -15.95 7.49 40.39
C LYS A 138 -17.09 8.29 39.74
N GLY A 139 -18.28 7.71 39.61
CA GLY A 139 -19.47 8.36 39.05
C GLY A 139 -19.41 8.52 37.54
N VAL A 140 -18.51 7.82 36.84
CA VAL A 140 -18.30 7.99 35.40
C VAL A 140 -19.04 6.96 34.53
N LEU A 141 -19.72 5.98 35.14
CA LEU A 141 -20.53 4.98 34.44
C LEU A 141 -22.03 5.15 34.73
N GLY A 142 -22.86 4.87 33.73
CA GLY A 142 -24.31 4.77 33.84
C GLY A 142 -24.89 3.79 32.82
N GLN A 143 -26.10 3.30 33.09
CA GLN A 143 -26.91 2.54 32.13
C GLN A 143 -28.13 3.39 31.79
N ALA A 144 -28.44 3.54 30.51
CA ALA A 144 -29.60 4.33 30.08
C ALA A 144 -30.33 3.66 28.91
N ASN A 145 -31.59 4.04 28.72
CA ASN A 145 -32.35 3.70 27.52
C ASN A 145 -32.25 4.84 26.50
N TYR A 146 -31.74 4.54 25.31
CA TYR A 146 -31.53 5.51 24.24
C TYR A 146 -32.53 5.28 23.11
N LYS A 147 -33.29 6.33 22.75
CA LYS A 147 -34.21 6.31 21.61
C LYS A 147 -33.47 6.71 20.33
N ASN A 148 -33.44 5.83 19.35
CA ASN A 148 -32.95 6.07 17.99
C ASN A 148 -34.13 6.10 17.00
N ALA A 149 -33.86 6.13 15.69
CA ALA A 149 -34.90 6.23 14.65
C ALA A 149 -35.69 4.92 14.43
N GLN A 150 -35.21 3.79 14.98
CA GLN A 150 -35.75 2.44 14.81
C GLN A 150 -36.23 1.81 16.13
N GLY A 151 -36.13 2.53 17.26
CA GLY A 151 -36.63 2.05 18.56
C GLY A 151 -35.84 2.57 19.75
N ILE A 152 -36.02 1.93 20.90
CA ILE A 152 -35.28 2.19 22.15
C ILE A 152 -34.31 1.03 22.39
N GLU A 153 -33.04 1.33 22.68
CA GLU A 153 -32.03 0.33 23.02
C GLU A 153 -31.31 0.66 24.33
N PRO A 154 -30.87 -0.35 25.11
CA PRO A 154 -30.09 -0.13 26.32
C PRO A 154 -28.63 0.18 25.97
N VAL A 155 -28.09 1.23 26.59
CA VAL A 155 -26.75 1.74 26.35
C VAL A 155 -25.97 1.93 27.66
N ILE A 156 -24.65 1.81 27.57
CA ILE A 156 -23.71 2.28 28.58
C ILE A 156 -23.42 3.75 28.31
N LEU A 157 -23.57 4.58 29.33
CA LEU A 157 -23.22 5.99 29.34
C LEU A 157 -21.86 6.18 30.05
N PHE A 158 -20.82 6.50 29.28
CA PHE A 158 -19.52 6.92 29.79
C PHE A 158 -19.54 8.44 29.99
N LYS A 159 -19.65 8.89 31.25
CA LYS A 159 -19.78 10.30 31.60
C LYS A 159 -18.43 11.00 31.56
N THR A 160 -18.40 12.18 30.97
CA THR A 160 -17.22 13.06 30.98
C THR A 160 -17.41 14.13 32.04
N LEU A 161 -16.57 14.10 33.07
CA LEU A 161 -16.61 15.05 34.18
C LEU A 161 -15.48 16.08 34.03
N ASP A 162 -15.73 17.30 34.48
CA ASP A 162 -14.70 18.33 34.65
C ASP A 162 -14.01 18.22 36.02
N ALA A 163 -13.05 19.11 36.29
CA ALA A 163 -12.30 19.12 37.54
C ALA A 163 -13.17 19.41 38.79
N THR A 164 -14.40 19.88 38.62
CA THR A 164 -15.36 20.11 39.71
C THR A 164 -16.31 18.93 39.93
N GLY A 165 -16.23 17.90 39.08
CA GLY A 165 -17.15 16.76 39.07
C GLY A 165 -18.45 17.02 38.30
N LYS A 166 -18.59 18.16 37.61
CA LYS A 166 -19.77 18.45 36.77
C LYS A 166 -19.64 17.70 35.45
N MET A 167 -20.73 17.07 35.02
CA MET A 167 -20.78 16.41 33.72
C MET A 167 -20.81 17.44 32.59
N ILE A 168 -19.83 17.37 31.70
CA ILE A 168 -19.63 18.29 30.56
C ILE A 168 -19.67 17.56 29.20
N GLY A 169 -20.02 16.28 29.21
CA GLY A 169 -20.18 15.46 28.03
C GLY A 169 -20.39 14.00 28.38
N GLY A 170 -20.48 13.16 27.35
CA GLY A 170 -20.45 11.71 27.51
C GLY A 170 -20.43 10.97 26.18
N SER A 171 -20.10 9.69 26.22
CA SER A 171 -20.20 8.78 25.08
C SER A 171 -21.09 7.58 25.40
N LEU A 172 -21.79 7.08 24.37
CA LEU A 172 -22.76 6.00 24.43
C LEU A 172 -22.21 4.77 23.73
N GLN A 173 -22.37 3.62 24.38
CA GLN A 173 -22.05 2.30 23.84
C GLN A 173 -23.29 1.41 23.94
N GLY A 174 -23.83 0.97 22.81
CA GLY A 174 -24.92 -0.01 22.79
C GLY A 174 -24.50 -1.31 23.46
N ILE A 175 -25.40 -1.90 24.25
CA ILE A 175 -25.19 -3.19 24.93
C ILE A 175 -25.49 -4.33 23.95
N VAL A 176 -26.61 -4.25 23.23
CA VAL A 176 -27.11 -5.28 22.31
C VAL A 176 -26.48 -5.14 20.92
N GLU A 177 -26.09 -6.26 20.31
CA GLU A 177 -25.59 -6.29 18.93
C GLU A 177 -26.73 -6.13 17.92
N ASN A 178 -26.60 -5.15 17.02
CA ASN A 178 -27.49 -4.94 15.90
C ASN A 178 -26.66 -4.52 14.66
N ARG A 179 -26.37 -5.49 13.78
CA ARG A 179 -25.56 -5.28 12.56
C ARG A 179 -26.36 -4.69 11.39
N GLU A 180 -27.69 -4.69 11.48
CA GLU A 180 -28.55 -4.07 10.47
C GLU A 180 -28.58 -2.54 10.65
N LEU A 181 -28.55 -2.06 11.90
CA LEU A 181 -28.51 -0.63 12.22
C LEU A 181 -27.09 -0.06 12.29
N TYR A 182 -26.10 -0.87 12.68
CA TYR A 182 -24.74 -0.40 12.92
C TYR A 182 -23.70 -1.27 12.21
N ASP A 183 -22.95 -0.69 11.27
CA ASP A 183 -21.84 -1.37 10.55
C ASP A 183 -20.80 -2.00 11.50
N ARG A 184 -20.63 -1.41 12.68
CA ARG A 184 -19.70 -1.88 13.73
C ARG A 184 -20.35 -2.83 14.73
N GLY A 185 -21.58 -3.27 14.44
CA GLY A 185 -22.41 -4.17 15.24
C GLY A 185 -23.12 -3.56 16.44
N ARG A 186 -22.70 -2.40 16.97
CA ARG A 186 -23.35 -1.76 18.14
C ARG A 186 -23.29 -0.24 18.01
N LEU A 187 -24.21 0.46 18.66
CA LEU A 187 -24.19 1.91 18.79
C LEU A 187 -22.87 2.38 19.41
N LYS A 188 -22.23 3.36 18.78
CA LYS A 188 -21.10 4.12 19.33
C LYS A 188 -21.28 5.60 18.97
N GLN A 189 -21.55 6.44 19.98
CA GLN A 189 -21.89 7.85 19.72
C GLN A 189 -21.44 8.78 20.84
N ILE A 190 -20.96 9.97 20.51
CA ILE A 190 -20.72 11.05 21.49
C ILE A 190 -22.03 11.83 21.70
N MET A 191 -22.39 12.12 22.95
CA MET A 191 -23.58 12.89 23.29
C MET A 191 -23.53 14.30 22.69
N LYS A 192 -24.68 14.80 22.24
CA LYS A 192 -24.81 16.14 21.65
C LYS A 192 -24.30 17.21 22.63
N HIS A 193 -23.61 18.22 22.09
CA HIS A 193 -23.04 19.35 22.84
C HIS A 193 -21.94 19.01 23.87
N SER A 194 -21.40 17.79 23.87
CA SER A 194 -20.24 17.44 24.70
C SER A 194 -19.03 18.34 24.45
N ASP A 195 -18.15 18.50 25.45
CA ASP A 195 -16.98 19.36 25.40
C ASP A 195 -16.00 19.08 24.22
N GLY A 196 -15.99 17.87 23.67
CA GLY A 196 -15.25 17.53 22.43
C GLY A 196 -13.73 17.48 22.58
N SER A 197 -13.16 18.10 23.62
CA SER A 197 -11.74 18.05 23.98
C SER A 197 -11.48 17.43 25.36
N SER A 198 -12.51 17.07 26.12
CA SER A 198 -12.33 16.48 27.46
C SER A 198 -12.22 14.96 27.43
N GLY A 199 -13.13 14.27 26.74
CA GLY A 199 -13.17 12.80 26.73
C GLY A 199 -13.42 12.16 28.10
N PHE A 200 -13.76 10.86 28.12
CA PHE A 200 -13.95 10.10 29.36
C PHE A 200 -12.64 10.04 30.16
N ASN A 201 -12.67 10.40 31.45
CA ASN A 201 -11.46 10.50 32.26
C ASN A 201 -11.70 10.19 33.74
N VAL A 202 -10.66 9.70 34.42
CA VAL A 202 -10.64 9.37 35.86
C VAL A 202 -9.26 9.63 36.46
N ASP A 203 -9.23 10.19 37.66
CA ASP A 203 -8.01 10.40 38.45
C ASP A 203 -7.76 9.29 39.48
N ILE A 204 -6.50 8.85 39.54
CA ILE A 204 -5.94 7.95 40.56
C ILE A 204 -4.91 8.75 41.36
N GLY A 205 -5.16 8.96 42.64
CA GLY A 205 -4.30 9.80 43.49
C GLY A 205 -4.30 11.26 43.04
N THR A 206 -3.15 11.92 43.12
CA THR A 206 -2.97 13.29 42.60
C THR A 206 -2.23 13.23 41.26
N PRO A 207 -2.90 13.45 40.12
CA PRO A 207 -2.34 13.13 38.82
C PRO A 207 -1.11 13.99 38.47
N LYS A 208 0.01 13.33 38.18
CA LYS A 208 1.29 13.93 37.74
C LYS A 208 1.64 13.58 36.30
N ARG A 209 1.01 12.56 35.74
CA ARG A 209 1.17 12.07 34.36
C ARG A 209 -0.15 11.59 33.78
N LEU A 210 -0.19 11.52 32.44
CA LEU A 210 -1.34 11.09 31.65
C LEU A 210 -1.13 9.70 31.09
N ILE A 211 -2.20 8.91 31.09
CA ILE A 211 -2.31 7.70 30.29
C ILE A 211 -3.54 7.85 29.40
N VAL A 212 -3.32 7.77 28.09
CA VAL A 212 -4.34 8.10 27.10
C VAL A 212 -4.63 6.90 26.20
N ALA A 213 -5.88 6.42 26.20
CA ALA A 213 -6.38 5.37 25.33
C ALA A 213 -7.36 5.90 24.28
N GLU A 214 -7.66 5.10 23.25
CA GLU A 214 -8.54 5.51 22.15
C GLU A 214 -10.02 5.61 22.57
N ALA A 215 -10.51 4.63 23.34
CA ALA A 215 -11.91 4.56 23.78
C ALA A 215 -12.07 4.12 25.25
N PRO A 216 -13.25 4.36 25.87
CA PRO A 216 -13.46 4.07 27.29
C PRO A 216 -13.20 2.60 27.69
N ILE A 217 -13.64 1.63 26.89
CA ILE A 217 -13.44 0.21 27.20
C ILE A 217 -11.95 -0.18 27.11
N ASP A 218 -11.20 0.41 26.19
CA ASP A 218 -9.75 0.20 26.07
C ASP A 218 -9.01 0.80 27.26
N LEU A 219 -9.43 1.98 27.72
CA LEU A 219 -8.91 2.60 28.96
C LEU A 219 -9.18 1.74 30.20
N MET A 220 -10.40 1.22 30.33
CA MET A 220 -10.77 0.31 31.43
C MET A 220 -9.99 -1.01 31.35
N SER A 221 -9.74 -1.51 30.13
CA SER A 221 -8.95 -2.74 29.91
C SER A 221 -7.48 -2.51 30.25
N TYR A 222 -6.92 -1.36 29.90
CA TYR A 222 -5.59 -0.93 30.30
C TYR A 222 -5.49 -0.82 31.83
N TYR A 223 -6.46 -0.18 32.49
CA TYR A 223 -6.52 -0.12 33.95
C TYR A 223 -6.49 -1.52 34.58
N GLU A 224 -7.34 -2.45 34.13
CA GLU A 224 -7.38 -3.83 34.65
C GLU A 224 -6.02 -4.53 34.53
N LEU A 225 -5.29 -4.29 33.43
CA LEU A 225 -3.99 -4.90 33.16
C LEU A 225 -2.85 -4.31 34.00
N HIS A 226 -2.97 -3.04 34.41
CA HIS A 226 -1.89 -2.25 35.02
C HIS A 226 -2.21 -1.69 36.41
N LYS A 227 -3.40 -1.93 36.98
CA LYS A 227 -3.87 -1.32 38.24
C LYS A 227 -2.90 -1.42 39.43
N GLY A 228 -2.00 -2.40 39.46
CA GLY A 228 -0.96 -2.52 40.48
C GLY A 228 0.19 -1.49 40.37
N GLU A 229 0.35 -0.84 39.21
CA GLU A 229 1.46 0.07 38.89
C GLU A 229 0.98 1.53 38.71
N LEU A 230 -0.33 1.75 38.69
CA LEU A 230 -0.95 3.06 38.46
C LEU A 230 -1.06 3.86 39.76
N ASN A 231 -0.19 4.86 39.92
CA ASN A 231 -0.21 5.80 41.04
C ASN A 231 -0.04 7.23 40.52
N ASP A 232 -0.80 8.19 41.07
CA ASP A 232 -0.75 9.61 40.70
C ASP A 232 -0.87 9.82 39.18
N VAL A 233 -1.89 9.21 38.57
CA VAL A 233 -2.15 9.27 37.12
C VAL A 233 -3.56 9.75 36.81
N ARG A 234 -3.70 10.45 35.68
CA ARG A 234 -4.99 10.65 35.04
C ARG A 234 -5.13 9.71 33.86
N LEU A 235 -6.20 8.93 33.89
CA LEU A 235 -6.61 8.04 32.81
C LEU A 235 -7.57 8.80 31.89
N VAL A 236 -7.33 8.79 30.58
CA VAL A 236 -8.14 9.52 29.59
C VAL A 236 -8.44 8.64 28.38
N ALA A 237 -9.70 8.57 27.98
CA ALA A 237 -10.10 8.04 26.68
C ALA A 237 -10.49 9.21 25.77
N MET A 238 -9.95 9.21 24.55
CA MET A 238 -10.13 10.33 23.61
C MET A 238 -11.48 10.30 22.87
N ASP A 239 -12.22 9.19 22.98
CA ASP A 239 -13.40 8.88 22.17
C ASP A 239 -13.05 8.99 20.67
N GLY A 240 -11.96 8.33 20.28
CA GLY A 240 -11.28 8.40 18.98
C GLY A 240 -9.99 9.22 19.01
N LEU A 241 -9.04 8.95 18.09
CA LEU A 241 -7.70 9.55 18.06
C LEU A 241 -7.72 11.10 17.88
N LYS A 242 -7.63 11.85 18.99
CA LYS A 242 -7.75 13.32 19.04
C LYS A 242 -6.64 13.97 19.87
N GLU A 243 -5.76 14.71 19.20
CA GLU A 243 -4.69 15.47 19.84
C GLU A 243 -5.20 16.53 20.82
N GLY A 244 -6.32 17.20 20.49
CA GLY A 244 -6.89 18.25 21.33
C GLY A 244 -7.26 17.75 22.74
N THR A 245 -7.61 16.47 22.87
CA THR A 245 -7.89 15.85 24.17
C THR A 245 -6.63 15.66 25.00
N ILE A 246 -5.54 15.20 24.38
CA ILE A 246 -4.23 15.10 25.04
C ILE A 246 -3.77 16.50 25.48
N SER A 247 -3.91 17.48 24.59
CA SER A 247 -3.52 18.86 24.84
C SER A 247 -4.23 19.47 26.05
N ARG A 248 -5.55 19.29 26.14
CA ARG A 248 -6.33 19.77 27.29
C ARG A 248 -5.82 19.17 28.61
N HIS A 249 -5.75 17.85 28.70
CA HIS A 249 -5.35 17.18 29.94
C HIS A 249 -3.89 17.46 30.31
N TYR A 250 -3.02 17.67 29.33
CA TYR A 250 -1.64 18.04 29.58
C TYR A 250 -1.55 19.41 30.26
N MET A 251 -2.31 20.38 29.75
CA MET A 251 -2.38 21.71 30.34
C MET A 251 -2.98 21.69 31.75
N GLU A 252 -4.01 20.87 31.98
CA GLU A 252 -4.60 20.67 33.31
C GLU A 252 -3.57 20.09 34.29
N ILE A 253 -2.80 19.05 33.92
CA ILE A 253 -1.73 18.51 34.78
C ILE A 253 -0.62 19.53 35.04
N LEU A 254 -0.19 20.28 34.02
CA LEU A 254 0.85 21.31 34.20
C LEU A 254 0.43 22.41 35.20
N HIS A 255 -0.85 22.79 35.20
CA HIS A 255 -1.38 23.78 36.15
C HIS A 255 -1.58 23.16 37.54
N LEU A 256 -2.07 21.92 37.60
CA LEU A 256 -2.25 21.20 38.85
C LEU A 256 -0.91 21.03 39.60
N LYS A 257 0.18 20.72 38.89
CA LYS A 257 1.55 20.69 39.45
C LYS A 257 1.98 22.02 40.08
N ARG A 258 1.38 23.14 39.67
CA ARG A 258 1.62 24.49 40.20
C ARG A 258 0.56 24.91 41.23
N GLY A 259 -0.33 24.02 41.65
CA GLY A 259 -1.44 24.32 42.55
C GLY A 259 -2.49 25.25 41.95
N LYS A 260 -2.61 25.29 40.62
CA LYS A 260 -3.57 26.15 39.89
C LYS A 260 -4.58 25.30 39.12
N VAL A 261 -5.77 25.85 38.93
CA VAL A 261 -6.77 25.30 38.01
C VAL A 261 -6.49 25.87 36.61
N TYR A 262 -6.50 25.01 35.59
CA TYR A 262 -6.38 25.47 34.21
C TYR A 262 -7.75 25.90 33.68
N GLU A 263 -7.83 27.12 33.16
CA GLU A 263 -9.02 27.62 32.51
C GLU A 263 -9.00 27.25 31.02
N VAL A 264 -10.03 26.54 30.56
CA VAL A 264 -10.05 25.96 29.21
C VAL A 264 -10.51 27.00 28.19
N ASP A 265 -9.57 27.51 27.40
CA ASP A 265 -9.86 28.24 26.17
C ASP A 265 -10.17 27.25 25.04
N HIS A 266 -11.43 27.15 24.60
CA HIS A 266 -11.84 26.19 23.57
C HIS A 266 -11.21 26.42 22.18
N LYS A 267 -10.63 27.60 21.91
CA LYS A 267 -9.93 27.89 20.66
C LYS A 267 -8.44 27.54 20.76
N LYS A 268 -7.80 27.88 21.89
CA LYS A 268 -6.34 27.72 22.06
C LYS A 268 -5.93 26.38 22.67
N THR A 269 -6.70 25.86 23.62
CA THR A 269 -6.36 24.64 24.37
C THR A 269 -6.12 23.43 23.46
N PRO A 270 -6.91 23.17 22.40
CA PRO A 270 -6.65 22.03 21.52
C PRO A 270 -5.30 22.06 20.79
N GLN A 271 -4.68 23.23 20.65
CA GLN A 271 -3.41 23.43 19.93
C GLN A 271 -2.22 23.66 20.87
N ALA A 272 -2.47 23.82 22.18
CA ALA A 272 -1.44 24.19 23.16
C ALA A 272 -0.24 23.22 23.16
N LEU A 273 -0.50 21.91 23.08
CA LEU A 273 0.53 20.87 23.06
C LEU A 273 1.49 21.00 21.87
N SER A 274 0.94 21.11 20.65
CA SER A 274 1.69 21.38 19.43
C SER A 274 2.48 22.70 19.53
N ASN A 275 1.86 23.75 20.05
CA ASN A 275 2.49 25.06 20.15
C ASN A 275 3.68 25.04 21.13
N ILE A 276 3.55 24.36 22.27
CA ILE A 276 4.65 24.17 23.23
C ILE A 276 5.82 23.42 22.58
N ALA A 277 5.55 22.36 21.82
CA ALA A 277 6.59 21.59 21.15
C ALA A 277 7.34 22.39 20.08
N LYS A 278 6.64 23.28 19.36
CA LYS A 278 7.23 24.14 18.32
C LYS A 278 8.02 25.33 18.91
N THR A 279 7.51 25.95 19.97
CA THR A 279 8.01 27.25 20.46
C THR A 279 8.98 27.15 21.64
N SER A 280 9.20 25.96 22.18
CA SER A 280 10.02 25.78 23.38
C SER A 280 10.79 24.47 23.38
N THR A 281 11.80 24.38 24.25
CA THR A 281 12.52 23.13 24.53
C THR A 281 11.85 22.28 25.61
N HIS A 282 10.58 22.56 25.95
CA HIS A 282 9.87 21.93 27.07
C HIS A 282 9.90 20.39 27.01
N PHE A 283 9.62 19.82 25.84
CA PHE A 283 9.67 18.36 25.63
C PHE A 283 11.09 17.78 25.50
N LYS A 284 12.14 18.63 25.44
CA LYS A 284 13.53 18.16 25.48
C LYS A 284 14.01 17.89 26.91
N GLN A 285 13.38 18.50 27.92
CA GLN A 285 13.72 18.30 29.33
C GLN A 285 13.28 16.91 29.81
N GLU A 286 14.17 16.17 30.47
CA GLU A 286 13.93 14.79 30.91
C GLU A 286 12.65 14.62 31.74
N GLU A 287 12.35 15.59 32.62
CA GLU A 287 11.15 15.59 33.47
C GLU A 287 9.82 15.63 32.72
N ASN A 288 9.82 16.07 31.45
CA ASN A 288 8.63 16.22 30.63
C ASN A 288 8.47 15.10 29.58
N GLN A 289 9.50 14.29 29.36
CA GLN A 289 9.50 13.24 28.32
C GLN A 289 8.57 12.06 28.66
N SER A 290 8.32 11.80 29.94
CA SER A 290 7.52 10.66 30.43
C SER A 290 6.15 11.05 31.00
N VAL A 291 5.74 12.31 30.85
CA VAL A 291 4.46 12.81 31.38
C VAL A 291 3.26 12.27 30.60
N ILE A 292 3.44 11.93 29.32
CA ILE A 292 2.38 11.40 28.46
C ILE A 292 2.70 9.94 28.14
N THR A 293 1.79 9.04 28.46
CA THR A 293 1.79 7.65 27.96
C THR A 293 0.62 7.47 27.01
N LEU A 294 0.90 7.05 25.77
CA LEU A 294 -0.12 6.82 24.75
C LEU A 294 -0.38 5.31 24.61
N ALA A 295 -1.51 4.89 25.17
CA ALA A 295 -2.03 3.54 25.19
C ALA A 295 -3.08 3.32 24.07
N VAL A 296 -2.72 3.65 22.83
CA VAL A 296 -3.63 3.56 21.66
C VAL A 296 -3.66 2.15 21.06
N ASP A 297 -4.63 1.90 20.17
CA ASP A 297 -4.75 0.62 19.47
C ASP A 297 -3.54 0.36 18.56
N ASN A 298 -3.10 -0.89 18.49
CA ASN A 298 -1.97 -1.30 17.65
C ASN A 298 -2.44 -1.63 16.23
N ASP A 299 -2.99 -0.62 15.54
CA ASP A 299 -3.44 -0.72 14.16
C ASP A 299 -2.83 0.40 13.27
N SER A 300 -3.26 0.50 12.01
CA SER A 300 -2.75 1.52 11.09
C SER A 300 -3.07 2.94 11.54
N ALA A 301 -4.24 3.17 12.14
CA ALA A 301 -4.68 4.49 12.57
C ALA A 301 -3.93 4.94 13.83
N GLY A 302 -3.81 4.07 14.83
CA GLY A 302 -3.07 4.33 16.06
C GLY A 302 -1.59 4.63 15.79
N ARG A 303 -0.91 3.80 14.98
CA ARG A 303 0.51 4.03 14.63
C ARG A 303 0.74 5.33 13.87
N LYS A 304 -0.14 5.67 12.92
CA LYS A 304 -0.09 6.98 12.22
C LYS A 304 -0.35 8.15 13.15
N PHE A 305 -1.20 7.98 14.17
CA PHE A 305 -1.44 9.01 15.16
C PHE A 305 -0.20 9.25 16.04
N LEU A 306 0.50 8.20 16.47
CA LEU A 306 1.77 8.33 17.20
C LEU A 306 2.84 9.05 16.37
N SER A 307 3.08 8.61 15.13
CA SER A 307 4.07 9.24 14.24
C SER A 307 3.78 10.73 14.03
N ARG A 308 2.52 11.13 13.80
CA ARG A 308 2.16 12.55 13.66
C ARG A 308 2.46 13.40 14.89
N LEU A 309 2.42 12.83 16.09
CA LEU A 309 2.77 13.56 17.33
C LEU A 309 4.29 13.66 17.48
N GLU A 310 5.03 12.60 17.14
CA GLU A 310 6.50 12.61 17.15
C GLU A 310 7.06 13.62 16.15
N ASP A 311 6.51 13.66 14.93
CA ASP A 311 6.89 14.60 13.87
C ASP A 311 6.71 16.06 14.29
N LYS A 312 5.76 16.32 15.20
CA LYS A 312 5.51 17.65 15.80
C LYS A 312 6.47 17.97 16.95
N GLY A 313 7.40 17.09 17.29
CA GLY A 313 8.33 17.23 18.40
C GLY A 313 7.71 16.96 19.78
N ILE A 314 6.51 16.37 19.85
CA ILE A 314 5.86 16.02 21.12
C ILE A 314 6.47 14.70 21.61
N ARG A 315 6.97 14.69 22.84
CA ARG A 315 7.54 13.49 23.47
C ARG A 315 6.50 12.78 24.34
N PHE A 316 6.44 11.46 24.20
CA PHE A 316 5.56 10.58 24.95
C PHE A 316 6.17 9.18 25.05
N VAL A 317 5.63 8.37 25.95
CA VAL A 317 5.90 6.92 26.06
C VAL A 317 4.82 6.19 25.28
N SER A 318 5.20 5.43 24.25
CA SER A 318 4.27 4.56 23.53
C SER A 318 4.09 3.25 24.29
N ASP A 319 2.84 2.87 24.56
CA ASP A 319 2.49 1.59 25.17
C ASP A 319 1.38 0.96 24.33
N LEU A 320 1.72 0.04 23.42
CA LEU A 320 0.77 -0.54 22.48
C LEU A 320 0.42 -1.97 22.91
N PRO A 321 -0.84 -2.41 22.76
CA PRO A 321 -1.17 -3.80 23.03
C PRO A 321 -0.35 -4.70 22.09
N PRO A 322 0.23 -5.82 22.60
CA PRO A 322 1.01 -6.74 21.79
C PRO A 322 0.21 -7.25 20.59
N LEU A 323 0.83 -7.27 19.41
CA LEU A 323 0.19 -7.74 18.19
C LEU A 323 0.35 -9.27 18.07
N PRO A 324 -0.73 -10.08 18.12
CA PRO A 324 -0.63 -11.52 17.96
C PRO A 324 -0.08 -11.89 16.57
N ALA A 325 0.66 -13.00 16.47
CA ALA A 325 1.23 -13.46 15.21
C ALA A 325 0.15 -13.62 14.13
N GLY A 326 0.36 -12.98 12.98
CA GLY A 326 -0.57 -13.02 11.84
C GLY A 326 -1.81 -12.12 11.95
N LYS A 327 -1.95 -11.29 13.00
CA LYS A 327 -3.01 -10.28 13.09
C LYS A 327 -2.49 -8.89 12.75
N GLU A 328 -3.30 -8.11 12.04
CA GLU A 328 -2.95 -6.75 11.58
C GLU A 328 -3.35 -5.63 12.57
N LYS A 329 -4.22 -5.97 13.54
CA LYS A 329 -4.73 -5.06 14.57
C LYS A 329 -4.82 -5.76 15.93
N SER A 330 -4.62 -5.01 17.00
CA SER A 330 -4.94 -5.40 18.37
C SER A 330 -5.37 -4.16 19.15
N ASP A 331 -6.45 -4.27 19.90
CA ASP A 331 -6.86 -3.29 20.90
C ASP A 331 -6.59 -3.84 22.32
N TRP A 332 -6.73 -2.98 23.33
CA TRP A 332 -6.46 -3.37 24.72
C TRP A 332 -7.51 -4.32 25.30
N ASN A 333 -8.77 -4.24 24.83
CA ASN A 333 -9.81 -5.15 25.27
C ASN A 333 -9.59 -6.59 24.76
N ASP A 334 -9.20 -6.75 23.51
CA ASP A 334 -8.81 -8.01 22.89
C ASP A 334 -7.59 -8.61 23.58
N TYR A 335 -6.59 -7.79 23.91
CA TYR A 335 -5.40 -8.24 24.65
C TYR A 335 -5.75 -8.69 26.07
N LEU A 336 -6.60 -7.95 26.80
CA LEU A 336 -7.10 -8.36 28.12
C LEU A 336 -7.79 -9.73 28.06
N LYS A 337 -8.68 -9.94 27.09
CA LYS A 337 -9.39 -11.23 26.90
C LYS A 337 -8.42 -12.37 26.62
N GLN A 338 -7.41 -12.14 25.78
CA GLN A 338 -6.38 -13.14 25.48
C GLN A 338 -5.55 -13.48 26.72
N LYS A 339 -5.12 -12.48 27.50
CA LYS A 339 -4.36 -12.68 28.73
C LYS A 339 -5.17 -13.47 29.77
N LYS A 340 -6.46 -13.15 29.95
CA LYS A 340 -7.35 -13.90 30.85
C LYS A 340 -7.55 -15.34 30.39
N LYS A 341 -7.75 -15.59 29.09
CA LYS A 341 -7.78 -16.95 28.53
C LYS A 341 -6.47 -17.70 28.80
N GLY A 342 -5.32 -17.04 28.60
CA GLY A 342 -4.00 -17.61 28.89
C GLY A 342 -3.78 -17.92 30.37
N GLN A 343 -4.17 -17.02 31.27
CA GLN A 343 -4.10 -17.21 32.72
C GLN A 343 -5.03 -18.33 33.20
N LEU A 344 -6.23 -18.46 32.62
CA LEU A 344 -7.12 -19.59 32.87
C LEU A 344 -6.47 -20.91 32.45
N MET A 345 -5.83 -20.95 31.28
CA MET A 345 -5.08 -22.13 30.82
C MET A 345 -3.84 -22.40 31.70
N GLU A 346 -3.13 -21.38 32.17
CA GLU A 346 -1.94 -21.52 33.02
C GLU A 346 -2.32 -21.92 34.46
N HIS A 347 -3.44 -21.44 35.01
CA HIS A 347 -3.99 -21.91 36.28
C HIS A 347 -4.55 -23.34 36.17
N GLN A 348 -5.16 -23.70 35.04
CA GLN A 348 -5.49 -25.09 34.75
C GLN A 348 -4.20 -25.95 34.68
N ASN A 349 -3.15 -25.49 34.01
CA ASN A 349 -1.86 -26.19 33.90
C ASN A 349 -1.07 -26.28 35.24
N LYS A 350 -1.14 -25.26 36.10
CA LYS A 350 -0.56 -25.29 37.47
C LYS A 350 -1.36 -26.18 38.43
N ARG A 351 -2.68 -26.32 38.23
CA ARG A 351 -3.50 -27.34 38.93
C ARG A 351 -3.24 -28.75 38.41
N LEU A 352 -2.99 -28.91 37.10
CA LEU A 352 -2.65 -30.19 36.43
C LEU A 352 -1.25 -30.72 36.78
N THR A 353 -0.34 -29.89 37.30
CA THR A 353 1.02 -30.30 37.72
C THR A 353 1.10 -30.73 39.19
N GLN A 354 0.03 -30.55 39.98
CA GLN A 354 -0.08 -31.08 41.35
C GLN A 354 -0.99 -32.31 41.49
N ASN A 355 -1.75 -32.69 40.46
CA ASN A 355 -2.49 -33.95 40.41
C ASN A 355 -2.43 -34.48 38.98
N LYS A 356 -1.59 -35.50 38.75
CA LYS A 356 -1.74 -36.36 37.57
C LYS A 356 -3.07 -37.08 37.71
N GLU A 357 -4.07 -36.68 36.93
CA GLU A 357 -4.91 -37.56 36.10
C GLU A 357 -6.08 -36.78 35.44
N VAL A 358 -6.23 -37.00 34.13
CA VAL A 358 -7.43 -36.82 33.26
C VAL A 358 -7.70 -35.45 32.58
N GLU A 359 -7.48 -35.44 31.25
CA GLU A 359 -8.07 -34.57 30.18
C GLU A 359 -9.51 -35.04 29.84
N PRO A 360 -10.39 -34.40 28.98
CA PRO A 360 -10.12 -33.40 27.92
C PRO A 360 -11.20 -32.31 27.61
N HIS A 361 -10.81 -31.33 26.77
CA HIS A 361 -11.56 -30.61 25.69
C HIS A 361 -12.83 -29.76 26.05
N ARG A 362 -13.27 -28.71 25.32
CA ARG A 362 -13.39 -28.56 23.84
C ARG A 362 -13.86 -27.14 23.42
N LYS A 363 -13.30 -26.67 22.29
CA LYS A 363 -13.82 -25.93 21.11
C LYS A 363 -14.63 -24.62 21.20
N GLU A 364 -14.12 -23.68 20.41
CA GLU A 364 -14.76 -22.54 19.74
C GLU A 364 -15.76 -22.98 18.65
N LYS A 365 -16.81 -22.17 18.39
CA LYS A 365 -17.74 -22.29 17.24
C LYS A 365 -17.44 -21.23 16.17
N LYS A 366 -17.21 -21.69 14.94
CA LYS A 366 -17.26 -20.93 13.67
C LYS A 366 -18.61 -21.16 12.97
N SER A 367 -19.03 -20.24 12.11
CA SER A 367 -20.31 -20.24 11.39
C SER A 367 -20.50 -21.44 10.44
N LYS A 368 -21.73 -21.98 10.41
CA LYS A 368 -22.17 -23.18 9.68
C LYS A 368 -22.00 -23.02 8.15
N LYS A 369 -21.24 -23.93 7.54
CA LYS A 369 -21.32 -24.34 6.12
C LYS A 369 -21.89 -25.76 6.13
N THR A 370 -22.80 -26.11 5.22
CA THR A 370 -23.33 -27.48 5.10
C THR A 370 -22.18 -28.44 4.79
N LYS A 371 -22.10 -29.54 5.55
CA LYS A 371 -20.96 -30.47 5.49
C LYS A 371 -21.01 -31.34 4.24
N THR A 372 -19.87 -31.70 3.70
CA THR A 372 -19.76 -32.63 2.55
C THR A 372 -19.86 -34.10 3.01
N ALA A 373 -20.16 -35.04 2.11
CA ALA A 373 -20.15 -36.49 2.43
C ALA A 373 -18.83 -36.95 3.05
N GLU A 374 -17.72 -36.38 2.59
CA GLU A 374 -16.39 -36.67 3.12
C GLU A 374 -16.24 -36.18 4.56
N GLU A 375 -16.72 -34.97 4.88
CA GLU A 375 -16.73 -34.45 6.25
C GLU A 375 -17.66 -35.26 7.17
N HIS A 376 -18.82 -35.69 6.67
CA HIS A 376 -19.72 -36.60 7.40
C HIS A 376 -19.11 -37.98 7.63
N TYR A 377 -18.36 -38.50 6.67
CA TYR A 377 -17.61 -39.74 6.81
C TYR A 377 -16.50 -39.63 7.86
N PHE A 378 -15.75 -38.53 7.90
CA PHE A 378 -14.72 -38.32 8.92
C PHE A 378 -15.32 -38.19 10.33
N ASP A 379 -16.42 -37.46 10.47
CA ASP A 379 -17.17 -37.41 11.74
C ASP A 379 -17.66 -38.81 12.15
N TRP A 380 -18.13 -39.60 11.18
CA TRP A 380 -18.56 -40.98 11.43
C TRP A 380 -17.42 -41.86 11.93
N ILE A 381 -16.22 -41.78 11.32
CA ILE A 381 -15.01 -42.49 11.77
C ILE A 381 -14.66 -42.10 13.21
N GLU A 382 -14.62 -40.80 13.51
CA GLU A 382 -14.26 -40.33 14.86
C GLU A 382 -15.25 -40.84 15.91
N ARG A 383 -16.55 -40.83 15.60
CA ARG A 383 -17.58 -41.38 16.49
C ARG A 383 -17.43 -42.89 16.64
N MET A 384 -17.23 -43.63 15.56
CA MET A 384 -17.09 -45.09 15.60
C MET A 384 -15.83 -45.54 16.32
N ALA A 385 -14.70 -44.86 16.14
CA ALA A 385 -13.49 -45.11 16.92
C ALA A 385 -13.72 -44.92 18.42
N ALA A 386 -14.48 -43.88 18.80
CA ALA A 386 -14.84 -43.64 20.19
C ALA A 386 -15.81 -44.70 20.75
N THR A 387 -16.85 -45.07 19.99
CA THR A 387 -17.81 -46.11 20.40
C THR A 387 -17.14 -47.47 20.57
N VAL A 388 -16.29 -47.88 19.63
CA VAL A 388 -15.52 -49.12 19.72
C VAL A 388 -14.60 -49.09 20.92
N GLN A 389 -13.90 -47.97 21.16
CA GLN A 389 -13.02 -47.82 22.32
C GLN A 389 -13.79 -47.97 23.64
N GLU A 390 -14.94 -47.30 23.77
CA GLU A 390 -15.73 -47.30 24.99
C GLU A 390 -16.37 -48.68 25.24
N GLN A 391 -17.05 -49.25 24.25
CA GLN A 391 -17.81 -50.49 24.40
C GLN A 391 -16.92 -51.72 24.56
N LEU A 392 -15.74 -51.73 23.92
CA LEU A 392 -14.74 -52.78 24.09
C LEU A 392 -13.69 -52.45 25.18
N GLN A 393 -13.85 -51.31 25.88
CA GLN A 393 -12.98 -50.85 26.97
C GLN A 393 -11.49 -50.83 26.58
N LEU A 394 -11.19 -50.40 25.36
CA LEU A 394 -9.82 -50.34 24.87
C LEU A 394 -9.04 -49.20 25.56
N PRO A 395 -7.78 -49.43 25.98
CA PRO A 395 -6.98 -48.44 26.71
C PRO A 395 -6.64 -47.19 25.88
N SER A 396 -6.78 -47.26 24.55
CA SER A 396 -6.70 -46.13 23.63
C SER A 396 -7.48 -46.45 22.35
N PRO A 397 -8.04 -45.45 21.64
CA PRO A 397 -8.78 -45.71 20.42
C PRO A 397 -7.88 -46.32 19.33
N PRO A 398 -8.41 -47.16 18.43
CA PRO A 398 -7.64 -47.76 17.34
C PRO A 398 -6.95 -46.66 16.53
N LYS A 399 -5.63 -46.75 16.39
CA LYS A 399 -4.82 -45.69 15.75
C LYS A 399 -4.66 -45.89 14.26
N LEU A 400 -4.88 -47.12 13.77
CA LEU A 400 -4.79 -47.48 12.36
C LEU A 400 -6.20 -47.78 11.83
N ALA A 401 -6.52 -47.23 10.66
CA ALA A 401 -7.82 -47.45 10.01
C ALA A 401 -8.10 -48.94 9.74
N SER A 402 -7.07 -49.75 9.50
CA SER A 402 -7.17 -51.21 9.36
C SER A 402 -7.56 -51.95 10.64
N GLU A 403 -7.21 -51.41 11.81
CA GLU A 403 -7.66 -51.96 13.10
C GLU A 403 -9.13 -51.61 13.35
N LEU A 404 -9.53 -50.40 12.94
CA LEU A 404 -10.90 -49.94 13.06
C LEU A 404 -11.86 -50.73 12.13
N GLU A 405 -11.44 -51.01 10.89
CA GLU A 405 -12.21 -51.80 9.90
C GLU A 405 -12.71 -53.13 10.46
N VAL A 406 -11.87 -53.86 11.22
CA VAL A 406 -12.21 -55.17 11.81
C VAL A 406 -13.13 -55.03 13.03
N LEU A 407 -13.05 -53.91 13.75
CA LEU A 407 -13.71 -53.74 15.04
C LEU A 407 -15.08 -53.05 14.96
N VAL A 408 -15.39 -52.37 13.85
CA VAL A 408 -16.65 -51.62 13.69
C VAL A 408 -17.83 -52.47 13.22
N GLU A 409 -17.60 -53.67 12.66
CA GLU A 409 -18.63 -54.53 12.09
C GLU A 409 -19.85 -54.77 13.02
N PRO A 410 -19.69 -55.02 14.34
CA PRO A 410 -20.81 -55.19 15.27
C PRO A 410 -21.63 -53.91 15.54
N PHE A 411 -21.09 -52.75 15.18
CA PHE A 411 -21.63 -51.42 15.53
C PHE A 411 -22.25 -50.70 14.32
N ILE A 412 -22.31 -51.37 13.16
CA ILE A 412 -23.00 -50.87 11.97
C ILE A 412 -24.50 -51.10 12.13
N THR A 413 -25.23 -50.04 12.46
CA THR A 413 -26.66 -50.14 12.83
C THR A 413 -27.61 -49.50 11.82
N THR A 414 -27.11 -48.61 10.96
CA THR A 414 -27.91 -47.92 9.95
C THR A 414 -27.39 -48.17 8.53
N ASP A 415 -28.25 -47.95 7.52
CA ASP A 415 -27.85 -48.06 6.12
C ASP A 415 -26.73 -47.06 5.77
N LEU A 416 -26.73 -45.89 6.40
CA LEU A 416 -25.67 -44.90 6.24
C LEU A 416 -24.35 -45.37 6.88
N ASP A 417 -24.38 -46.04 8.04
CA ASP A 417 -23.20 -46.65 8.65
C ASP A 417 -22.63 -47.75 7.75
N ARG A 418 -23.48 -48.52 7.05
CA ARG A 418 -23.05 -49.54 6.09
C ARG A 418 -22.32 -48.91 4.91
N LEU A 419 -22.82 -47.80 4.39
CA LEU A 419 -22.18 -47.07 3.31
C LEU A 419 -20.82 -46.52 3.76
N PHE A 420 -20.74 -45.89 4.94
CA PHE A 420 -19.48 -45.39 5.47
C PHE A 420 -18.46 -46.51 5.78
N ALA A 421 -18.89 -47.64 6.34
CA ALA A 421 -18.02 -48.79 6.56
C ALA A 421 -17.48 -49.36 5.24
N ARG A 422 -18.31 -49.42 4.20
CA ARG A 422 -17.88 -49.85 2.88
C ARG A 422 -16.89 -48.88 2.23
N ARG A 423 -17.07 -47.57 2.45
CA ARG A 423 -16.10 -46.54 2.04
C ARG A 423 -14.75 -46.72 2.75
N LEU A 424 -14.77 -47.02 4.05
CA LEU A 424 -13.57 -47.30 4.84
C LEU A 424 -12.79 -48.52 4.31
N SER A 425 -13.49 -49.58 3.95
CA SER A 425 -12.87 -50.77 3.38
C SER A 425 -12.20 -50.48 2.02
N LEU A 426 -12.90 -49.79 1.11
CA LEU A 426 -12.33 -49.37 -0.19
C LEU A 426 -11.13 -48.43 -0.04
N ALA A 427 -11.18 -47.50 0.92
CA ALA A 427 -10.06 -46.60 1.19
C ALA A 427 -8.82 -47.35 1.67
N LEU A 428 -8.98 -48.42 2.45
CA LEU A 428 -7.88 -49.28 2.90
C LEU A 428 -7.35 -50.18 1.79
N ASP A 429 -8.21 -50.62 0.87
CA ASP A 429 -7.79 -51.40 -0.28
C ASP A 429 -6.86 -50.61 -1.21
N THR A 430 -6.99 -49.29 -1.34
CA THR A 430 -6.03 -48.46 -2.12
C THR A 430 -4.58 -48.61 -1.66
N GLN A 431 -4.36 -49.00 -0.40
CA GLN A 431 -3.03 -49.22 0.19
C GLN A 431 -2.52 -50.66 -0.02
N ARG A 432 -3.37 -51.56 -0.54
CA ARG A 432 -3.11 -52.99 -0.72
C ARG A 432 -3.09 -53.44 -2.19
N VAL A 433 -3.60 -52.64 -3.14
CA VAL A 433 -3.59 -52.93 -4.58
C VAL A 433 -2.38 -52.34 -5.33
N GLU A 434 -1.95 -53.05 -6.37
CA GLU A 434 -0.94 -52.61 -7.35
C GLU A 434 -1.35 -51.28 -8.02
N SER A 435 -0.37 -50.45 -8.41
CA SER A 435 -0.62 -49.09 -8.93
C SER A 435 -1.54 -49.02 -10.16
N SER A 436 -1.67 -50.12 -10.91
CA SER A 436 -2.56 -50.23 -12.08
C SER A 436 -4.06 -50.33 -11.73
N GLN A 437 -4.41 -50.60 -10.46
CA GLN A 437 -5.81 -50.79 -10.01
C GLN A 437 -6.32 -49.66 -9.11
N ILE A 438 -5.45 -48.73 -8.69
CA ILE A 438 -5.78 -47.60 -7.82
C ILE A 438 -6.89 -46.71 -8.43
N LEU A 439 -6.85 -46.50 -9.75
CA LEU A 439 -7.83 -45.65 -10.44
C LEU A 439 -9.26 -46.21 -10.37
N SER A 440 -9.43 -47.53 -10.44
CA SER A 440 -10.74 -48.17 -10.30
C SER A 440 -11.29 -48.10 -8.87
N VAL A 441 -10.43 -48.11 -7.84
CA VAL A 441 -10.86 -48.00 -6.44
C VAL A 441 -11.31 -46.57 -6.12
N HIS A 442 -10.62 -45.55 -6.63
CA HIS A 442 -11.07 -44.16 -6.49
C HIS A 442 -12.44 -43.91 -7.15
N GLN A 443 -12.67 -44.44 -8.35
CA GLN A 443 -13.97 -44.34 -9.01
C GLN A 443 -15.11 -45.01 -8.20
N ALA A 444 -14.81 -46.10 -7.49
CA ALA A 444 -15.78 -46.76 -6.62
C ALA A 444 -16.09 -45.94 -5.35
N ILE A 445 -15.11 -45.24 -4.78
CA ILE A 445 -15.29 -44.33 -3.65
C ILE A 445 -16.17 -43.13 -4.06
N ASP A 446 -15.92 -42.54 -5.23
CA ASP A 446 -16.71 -41.41 -5.73
C ASP A 446 -18.19 -41.78 -5.96
N GLN A 447 -18.45 -42.99 -6.46
CA GLN A 447 -19.83 -43.49 -6.60
C GLN A 447 -20.51 -43.71 -5.23
N LEU A 448 -19.76 -44.15 -4.23
CA LEU A 448 -20.28 -44.34 -2.87
C LEU A 448 -20.61 -43.01 -2.20
N ASP A 449 -19.76 -42.00 -2.37
CA ASP A 449 -20.00 -40.65 -1.83
C ASP A 449 -21.25 -40.00 -2.42
N LYS A 450 -21.58 -40.33 -3.68
CA LYS A 450 -22.84 -39.90 -4.28
C LYS A 450 -24.06 -40.54 -3.59
N GLN A 451 -24.01 -41.84 -3.32
CA GLN A 451 -25.10 -42.57 -2.62
C GLN A 451 -25.29 -42.09 -1.17
N ILE A 452 -24.20 -41.76 -0.48
CA ILE A 452 -24.22 -41.20 0.88
C ILE A 452 -24.94 -39.85 0.89
N ASN A 453 -24.65 -38.98 -0.09
CA ASN A 453 -25.31 -37.68 -0.19
C ASN A 453 -26.81 -37.79 -0.50
N GLU A 454 -27.20 -38.72 -1.38
CA GLU A 454 -28.62 -38.96 -1.72
C GLU A 454 -29.42 -39.44 -0.49
N GLN A 455 -28.86 -40.34 0.33
CA GLN A 455 -29.51 -40.78 1.58
C GLN A 455 -29.61 -39.69 2.66
N LEU A 456 -28.64 -38.79 2.72
CA LEU A 456 -28.67 -37.65 3.66
C LEU A 456 -29.81 -36.68 3.30
N GLN A 457 -30.05 -36.44 2.01
CA GLN A 457 -31.12 -35.56 1.52
C GLN A 457 -32.53 -36.14 1.76
N GLU A 458 -32.74 -37.44 1.59
CA GLU A 458 -34.05 -38.08 1.87
C GLU A 458 -34.43 -38.02 3.36
N LYS A 459 -33.46 -38.12 4.27
CA LYS A 459 -33.70 -38.00 5.73
C LYS A 459 -34.09 -36.59 6.15
N GLU A 460 -33.52 -35.56 5.52
CA GLU A 460 -33.91 -34.16 5.75
C GLU A 460 -35.34 -33.88 5.25
N LEU A 461 -35.76 -34.51 4.15
CA LEU A 461 -37.10 -34.32 3.59
C LEU A 461 -38.20 -35.00 4.43
N GLN A 462 -37.92 -36.14 5.08
CA GLN A 462 -38.87 -36.81 5.98
C GLN A 462 -39.06 -36.10 7.32
N THR A 463 -38.02 -35.43 7.84
CA THR A 463 -38.09 -34.72 9.13
C THR A 463 -38.90 -33.43 9.06
N SER A 464 -38.91 -32.75 7.91
CA SER A 464 -39.72 -31.54 7.69
C SER A 464 -41.23 -31.81 7.68
N LYS A 465 -41.67 -33.01 7.26
CA LYS A 465 -43.09 -33.35 7.09
C LYS A 465 -43.82 -33.72 8.39
N ILE A 466 -43.08 -34.14 9.42
CA ILE A 466 -43.67 -34.57 10.70
C ILE A 466 -43.80 -33.37 11.65
N ALA A 467 -42.97 -32.34 11.52
CA ALA A 467 -43.08 -31.10 12.29
C ALA A 467 -44.37 -30.31 11.97
N GLU A 468 -44.85 -30.41 10.72
CA GLU A 468 -46.03 -29.71 10.21
C GLU A 468 -47.35 -30.26 10.79
N ASP A 469 -47.44 -31.59 10.99
CA ASP A 469 -48.63 -32.26 11.55
C ASP A 469 -48.82 -32.03 13.07
N TYR A 470 -47.73 -31.87 13.83
CA TYR A 470 -47.78 -31.70 15.29
C TYR A 470 -48.19 -30.28 15.72
N LEU A 471 -47.77 -29.26 14.97
CA LEU A 471 -48.18 -27.87 15.21
C LEU A 471 -49.67 -27.65 14.87
N LEU A 472 -50.18 -28.34 13.84
CA LEU A 472 -51.60 -28.29 13.48
C LEU A 472 -52.54 -28.89 14.55
N THR A 473 -52.02 -29.82 15.36
CA THR A 473 -52.79 -30.52 16.39
C THR A 473 -52.91 -29.67 17.67
N ALA A 474 -51.84 -28.96 18.04
CA ALA A 474 -51.83 -28.06 19.21
C ALA A 474 -52.75 -26.84 19.06
N VAL A 475 -52.96 -26.35 17.83
CA VAL A 475 -53.84 -25.22 17.53
C VAL A 475 -55.34 -25.61 17.56
N ARG A 476 -55.67 -26.90 17.38
CA ARG A 476 -57.06 -27.39 17.33
C ARG A 476 -57.66 -27.79 18.69
N GLY A 477 -56.90 -27.69 19.78
CA GLY A 477 -57.41 -27.83 21.15
C GLY A 477 -57.33 -29.23 21.77
N ASP A 478 -56.84 -30.24 21.06
CA ASP A 478 -56.55 -31.57 21.63
C ASP A 478 -55.03 -31.67 21.89
N LEU A 479 -54.61 -31.25 23.08
CA LEU A 479 -53.20 -31.27 23.49
C LEU A 479 -52.74 -32.71 23.80
N PRO A 480 -51.67 -33.22 23.15
CA PRO A 480 -51.08 -34.50 23.52
C PRO A 480 -50.38 -34.40 24.88
N THR A 481 -50.22 -35.55 25.53
CA THR A 481 -49.58 -35.62 26.85
C THR A 481 -48.08 -35.39 26.76
N LEU A 482 -47.47 -34.83 27.82
CA LEU A 482 -46.01 -34.59 27.90
C LEU A 482 -45.17 -35.83 27.55
N GLU A 483 -45.68 -37.01 27.87
CA GLU A 483 -45.01 -38.31 27.64
C GLU A 483 -44.96 -38.71 26.16
N GLU A 484 -45.97 -38.31 25.36
CA GLU A 484 -46.01 -38.48 23.90
C GLU A 484 -45.07 -37.48 23.19
N LEU A 485 -44.84 -36.31 23.81
CA LEU A 485 -43.95 -35.27 23.29
C LEU A 485 -42.47 -35.61 23.47
N TYR A 486 -42.11 -36.32 24.54
CA TYR A 486 -40.71 -36.69 24.83
C TYR A 486 -40.17 -37.82 23.94
N SER A 487 -41.03 -38.54 23.23
CA SER A 487 -40.65 -39.71 22.42
C SER A 487 -40.42 -39.40 20.93
N SER A 488 -40.55 -38.13 20.50
CA SER A 488 -40.43 -37.71 19.10
C SER A 488 -39.18 -36.85 18.83
N ALA A 489 -38.33 -37.30 17.90
CA ALA A 489 -37.01 -36.71 17.60
C ALA A 489 -37.06 -35.48 16.67
N ILE A 490 -37.88 -34.47 16.94
CA ILE A 490 -38.20 -33.43 15.95
C ILE A 490 -37.56 -32.04 16.19
N PHE A 491 -37.11 -31.69 17.39
CA PHE A 491 -36.74 -30.29 17.65
C PHE A 491 -35.24 -29.99 17.58
N SER A 492 -34.66 -29.98 16.37
CA SER A 492 -33.26 -29.57 16.20
C SER A 492 -32.91 -28.51 15.15
N ASP A 493 -33.78 -28.05 14.23
CA ASP A 493 -33.47 -26.86 13.39
C ASP A 493 -34.73 -26.16 12.77
N LYS A 494 -35.03 -24.91 13.24
CA LYS A 494 -35.83 -23.71 12.75
C LYS A 494 -37.32 -23.89 12.26
N PRO A 495 -38.30 -22.94 12.42
CA PRO A 495 -38.32 -21.45 12.44
C PRO A 495 -38.96 -20.81 13.71
N SER A 496 -39.10 -19.48 13.78
CA SER A 496 -39.62 -18.78 14.97
C SER A 496 -41.13 -19.02 15.14
N VAL A 497 -41.57 -19.42 16.35
CA VAL A 497 -42.99 -19.65 16.68
C VAL A 497 -43.87 -18.41 16.40
N VAL A 498 -43.27 -17.22 16.47
CA VAL A 498 -43.92 -15.92 16.22
C VAL A 498 -44.27 -15.71 14.74
N GLU A 499 -43.42 -16.13 13.79
CA GLU A 499 -43.76 -16.03 12.35
C GLU A 499 -44.97 -16.88 12.00
N TYR A 500 -45.08 -18.06 12.61
CA TYR A 500 -46.22 -18.94 12.38
C TYR A 500 -47.53 -18.37 12.95
N LEU A 501 -47.48 -17.76 14.15
CA LEU A 501 -48.64 -17.08 14.76
C LEU A 501 -49.09 -15.85 13.95
N LYS A 502 -48.15 -15.14 13.32
CA LYS A 502 -48.41 -14.01 12.43
C LYS A 502 -49.06 -14.45 11.13
N ASP A 503 -48.52 -15.48 10.47
CA ASP A 503 -49.08 -16.01 9.22
C ASP A 503 -50.49 -16.58 9.41
N TRP A 504 -50.78 -17.12 10.60
CA TRP A 504 -52.11 -17.63 10.93
C TRP A 504 -53.09 -16.56 11.45
N SER A 505 -52.65 -15.30 11.58
CA SER A 505 -53.48 -14.19 12.11
C SER A 505 -54.08 -14.50 13.50
N ALA A 506 -53.29 -15.12 14.38
CA ALA A 506 -53.74 -15.54 15.71
C ALA A 506 -54.16 -14.35 16.58
N ASN A 507 -55.29 -14.48 17.28
CA ASN A 507 -55.75 -13.44 18.21
C ASN A 507 -55.05 -13.53 19.58
N THR A 508 -55.22 -12.51 20.41
CA THR A 508 -54.54 -12.41 21.72
C THR A 508 -54.83 -13.59 22.66
N GLU A 509 -56.01 -14.23 22.58
CA GLU A 509 -56.34 -15.41 23.41
C GLU A 509 -55.71 -16.71 22.90
N GLU A 510 -55.51 -16.83 21.60
CA GLU A 510 -54.82 -17.96 20.97
C GLU A 510 -53.31 -17.90 21.23
N VAL A 511 -52.73 -16.70 21.12
CA VAL A 511 -51.31 -16.46 21.46
C VAL A 511 -51.07 -16.71 22.96
N GLN A 512 -51.99 -16.28 23.83
CA GLN A 512 -51.90 -16.55 25.28
C GLN A 512 -51.96 -18.06 25.58
N ARG A 513 -52.79 -18.85 24.89
CA ARG A 513 -52.82 -20.32 25.05
C ARG A 513 -51.51 -20.99 24.66
N VAL A 514 -50.82 -20.47 23.64
CA VAL A 514 -49.48 -20.94 23.25
C VAL A 514 -48.44 -20.58 24.31
N ILE A 515 -48.50 -19.38 24.89
CA ILE A 515 -47.63 -18.99 26.02
C ILE A 515 -47.86 -19.89 27.23
N ASP A 516 -49.12 -20.16 27.59
CA ASP A 516 -49.47 -21.00 28.74
C ASP A 516 -48.97 -22.43 28.55
N PHE A 517 -49.03 -22.97 27.32
CA PHE A 517 -48.44 -24.25 26.96
C PHE A 517 -46.91 -24.25 27.06
N LEU A 518 -46.25 -23.24 26.49
CA LEU A 518 -44.78 -23.10 26.53
C LEU A 518 -44.25 -22.89 27.95
N THR A 519 -45.05 -22.27 28.83
CA THR A 519 -44.71 -22.05 30.24
C THR A 519 -44.69 -23.34 31.05
N GLN A 520 -45.41 -24.39 30.61
CA GLN A 520 -45.43 -25.71 31.25
C GLN A 520 -44.22 -26.60 30.88
N LEU A 521 -43.34 -26.14 29.98
CA LEU A 521 -42.12 -26.85 29.56
C LEU A 521 -40.93 -26.57 30.50
N ASP A 522 -39.93 -27.46 30.52
CA ASP A 522 -38.73 -27.37 31.39
C ASP A 522 -37.98 -26.01 31.27
N PRO A 523 -37.50 -25.42 32.39
CA PRO A 523 -36.85 -24.10 32.45
C PRO A 523 -35.68 -23.85 31.48
N VAL A 524 -35.03 -24.88 30.93
CA VAL A 524 -33.94 -24.70 29.95
C VAL A 524 -34.45 -24.23 28.56
N ARG A 525 -35.76 -24.29 28.29
CA ARG A 525 -36.34 -23.89 26.99
C ARG A 525 -37.21 -22.62 27.02
N ARG A 526 -37.06 -21.76 28.05
CA ARG A 526 -37.76 -20.46 28.16
C ARG A 526 -37.44 -19.45 27.06
N ASP A 527 -36.40 -19.68 26.26
CA ASP A 527 -35.95 -18.77 25.20
C ASP A 527 -36.98 -18.58 24.06
N TRP A 528 -38.01 -19.44 23.98
CA TRP A 528 -39.11 -19.32 23.03
C TRP A 528 -40.33 -18.61 23.60
N LEU A 529 -40.41 -18.50 24.93
CA LEU A 529 -41.52 -17.87 25.63
C LEU A 529 -41.46 -16.36 25.44
N THR A 530 -40.28 -15.79 25.65
CA THR A 530 -40.05 -14.35 25.63
C THR A 530 -40.45 -13.70 24.28
N PRO A 531 -40.10 -14.23 23.10
CA PRO A 531 -40.55 -13.64 21.83
C PRO A 531 -42.07 -13.68 21.62
N VAL A 532 -42.76 -14.72 22.12
CA VAL A 532 -44.22 -14.85 21.98
C VAL A 532 -44.94 -13.96 22.99
N GLU A 533 -44.39 -13.81 24.21
CA GLU A 533 -44.85 -12.83 25.21
C GLU A 533 -44.72 -11.39 24.69
N TYR A 534 -43.59 -11.06 24.07
CA TYR A 534 -43.39 -9.75 23.42
C TYR A 534 -44.38 -9.51 22.28
N PHE A 535 -44.68 -10.53 21.48
CA PHE A 535 -45.67 -10.41 20.40
C PHE A 535 -47.09 -10.16 20.94
N LEU A 536 -47.46 -10.81 22.04
CA LEU A 536 -48.75 -10.56 22.70
C LEU A 536 -48.84 -9.16 23.31
N ASP A 537 -47.74 -8.66 23.88
CA ASP A 537 -47.68 -7.31 24.47
C ASP A 537 -47.76 -6.22 23.39
N ASP A 538 -47.12 -6.44 22.24
CA ASP A 538 -47.19 -5.58 21.05
C ASP A 538 -48.62 -5.48 20.49
N MET A 539 -49.33 -6.60 20.42
CA MET A 539 -50.76 -6.62 20.02
C MET A 539 -51.64 -5.84 21.00
N ARG A 540 -51.40 -5.95 22.31
CA ARG A 540 -52.18 -5.22 23.33
C ARG A 540 -51.88 -3.73 23.34
N THR A 541 -50.63 -3.36 23.09
CA THR A 541 -50.18 -1.95 23.05
C THR A 541 -50.74 -1.23 21.83
N SER A 542 -50.79 -1.90 20.68
CA SER A 542 -51.42 -1.36 19.46
C SER A 542 -52.92 -1.09 19.66
N GLN A 543 -53.62 -1.96 20.40
CA GLN A 543 -55.03 -1.78 20.75
C GLN A 543 -55.25 -0.55 21.67
N LEU A 544 -54.32 -0.31 22.60
CA LEU A 544 -54.34 0.85 23.52
C LEU A 544 -54.00 2.18 22.82
N GLU A 545 -53.14 2.16 21.80
CA GLU A 545 -52.80 3.36 21.03
C GLU A 545 -53.93 3.81 20.09
N GLU A 546 -54.72 2.88 19.54
CA GLU A 546 -55.98 3.20 18.83
C GLU A 546 -57.02 3.83 19.77
N ASP A 547 -57.19 3.29 20.98
CA ASP A 547 -58.12 3.84 21.98
C ASP A 547 -57.72 5.27 22.44
N ILE A 548 -56.42 5.59 22.48
CA ILE A 548 -55.90 6.93 22.86
C ILE A 548 -56.03 7.92 21.70
N ALA A 549 -55.84 7.47 20.46
CA ALA A 549 -56.03 8.31 19.27
C ALA A 549 -57.50 8.76 19.13
N ASP A 550 -58.45 7.88 19.45
CA ASP A 550 -59.88 8.20 19.49
C ASP A 550 -60.25 9.19 20.62
N GLU A 551 -59.49 9.23 21.72
CA GLU A 551 -59.65 10.22 22.80
C GLU A 551 -59.01 11.59 22.46
N GLU A 552 -57.90 11.62 21.72
CA GLU A 552 -57.25 12.86 21.26
C GLU A 552 -58.07 13.57 20.15
N GLU A 553 -58.73 12.80 19.26
CA GLU A 553 -59.65 13.34 18.25
C GLU A 553 -60.88 14.03 18.86
N GLN A 554 -61.33 13.58 20.04
CA GLN A 554 -62.42 14.22 20.79
C GLN A 554 -62.01 15.51 21.51
N GLN A 555 -60.72 15.69 21.83
CA GLN A 555 -60.21 16.92 22.46
C GLN A 555 -59.94 18.04 21.45
N GLU A 556 -59.56 17.73 20.20
CA GLU A 556 -59.36 18.73 19.13
C GLU A 556 -60.67 19.31 18.57
N GLN A 557 -61.80 18.61 18.73
CA GLN A 557 -63.12 19.13 18.33
C GLN A 557 -63.68 20.22 19.25
N VAL A 558 -63.13 20.41 20.45
CA VAL A 558 -63.60 21.43 21.42
C VAL A 558 -62.88 22.78 21.23
N ALA A 559 -61.63 22.77 20.75
CA ALA A 559 -60.79 23.98 20.63
C ALA A 559 -61.05 24.81 19.34
N THR A 560 -61.85 24.32 18.40
CA THR A 560 -62.06 24.93 17.07
C THR A 560 -63.39 25.68 16.92
N SER A 561 -64.05 26.06 18.03
CA SER A 561 -65.36 26.75 17.98
C SER A 561 -65.31 28.29 17.92
N ASP A 562 -64.16 28.95 18.11
CA ASP A 562 -64.12 30.42 18.25
C ASP A 562 -63.59 31.22 17.04
N GLN A 563 -63.26 30.60 15.91
CA GLN A 563 -62.90 31.36 14.69
C GLN A 563 -63.55 30.80 13.42
N LYS A 564 -64.89 30.84 13.39
CA LYS A 564 -65.69 30.86 12.17
C LYS A 564 -66.26 32.25 11.96
N GLU A 565 -65.65 33.04 11.08
CA GLU A 565 -66.36 34.01 10.23
C GLU A 565 -65.45 34.49 9.09
N ASN A 566 -65.51 33.77 7.97
CA ASN A 566 -65.40 34.22 6.57
C ASN A 566 -64.63 33.23 5.68
N ALA A 567 -65.35 32.23 5.19
CA ALA A 567 -65.38 31.85 3.77
C ALA A 567 -66.15 30.53 3.64
N LEU A 568 -67.43 30.64 3.31
CA LEU A 568 -68.29 29.55 2.90
C LEU A 568 -68.88 29.95 1.54
N GLU A 569 -69.12 28.93 0.73
CA GLU A 569 -69.89 28.91 -0.52
C GLU A 569 -69.13 29.28 -1.81
N GLN A 570 -68.72 28.26 -2.57
CA GLN A 570 -69.57 27.75 -3.65
C GLN A 570 -68.99 26.48 -4.31
N ALA A 571 -69.82 25.43 -4.30
CA ALA A 571 -70.04 24.40 -5.32
C ALA A 571 -68.85 23.73 -6.07
N GLN A 572 -68.67 22.44 -5.74
CA GLN A 572 -68.84 21.28 -6.65
C GLN A 572 -68.06 21.21 -7.99
N GLY A 573 -67.13 20.23 -8.03
CA GLY A 573 -67.26 19.02 -8.86
C GLY A 573 -66.78 19.05 -10.32
N HIS A 574 -65.74 18.25 -10.65
CA HIS A 574 -65.83 17.02 -11.49
C HIS A 574 -64.45 16.52 -11.98
N GLU A 575 -64.28 15.19 -11.90
CA GLU A 575 -63.64 14.23 -12.83
C GLU A 575 -62.28 14.45 -13.56
N LYS A 576 -61.41 13.43 -13.37
CA LYS A 576 -60.68 12.55 -14.33
C LYS A 576 -59.97 13.09 -15.59
N SER A 577 -58.93 12.31 -15.95
CA SER A 577 -58.29 12.09 -17.28
C SER A 577 -57.14 13.06 -17.64
N ALA A 578 -56.15 12.76 -18.48
CA ALA A 578 -55.54 11.54 -19.03
C ALA A 578 -54.33 12.02 -19.88
N GLU A 579 -53.56 11.05 -20.36
CA GLU A 579 -52.54 11.09 -21.42
C GLU A 579 -52.82 12.01 -22.63
N GLY A 580 -51.76 12.37 -23.39
CA GLY A 580 -51.91 12.58 -24.84
C GLY A 580 -51.12 13.72 -25.50
N THR A 581 -49.88 13.42 -25.90
CA THR A 581 -49.38 13.45 -27.30
C THR A 581 -49.81 14.58 -28.28
N ILE A 582 -48.80 15.36 -28.69
CA ILE A 582 -48.43 15.79 -30.07
C ILE A 582 -49.51 16.44 -30.98
N GLY A 583 -49.27 17.72 -31.30
CA GLY A 583 -49.17 18.22 -32.67
C GLY A 583 -50.40 18.84 -33.33
N ASP A 584 -50.24 20.07 -33.83
CA ASP A 584 -50.73 20.44 -35.16
C ASP A 584 -49.99 21.67 -35.73
N PHE A 585 -49.50 21.52 -36.96
CA PHE A 585 -48.96 22.55 -37.87
C PHE A 585 -50.13 23.12 -38.73
N PRO A 586 -49.92 23.92 -39.81
CA PRO A 586 -49.39 25.28 -39.97
C PRO A 586 -50.38 26.22 -40.71
N ALA A 587 -50.08 27.54 -40.81
CA ALA A 587 -49.95 28.28 -42.09
C ALA A 587 -49.98 29.83 -41.92
N LYS A 588 -48.92 30.47 -42.46
CA LYS A 588 -48.83 31.80 -43.10
C LYS A 588 -49.20 33.08 -42.32
N GLN A 589 -48.17 33.89 -42.04
CA GLN A 589 -47.97 35.27 -42.54
C GLN A 589 -46.60 35.77 -42.01
N GLU A 590 -45.58 35.89 -42.86
CA GLU A 590 -45.13 37.11 -43.56
C GLU A 590 -44.45 38.15 -42.66
N ALA A 591 -43.21 38.46 -43.05
CA ALA A 591 -42.16 39.11 -42.29
C ALA A 591 -42.01 40.61 -42.62
N ALA A 592 -41.55 41.40 -41.63
CA ALA A 592 -40.70 42.60 -41.72
C ALA A 592 -40.71 43.37 -40.37
N PRO A 593 -39.75 44.29 -40.06
CA PRO A 593 -38.41 44.49 -40.63
C PRO A 593 -37.27 44.52 -39.59
N LEU A 594 -36.04 44.39 -40.09
CA LEU A 594 -34.77 44.71 -39.42
C LEU A 594 -34.63 46.21 -39.15
N PRO A 595 -33.89 46.64 -38.10
CA PRO A 595 -33.14 47.88 -38.11
C PRO A 595 -31.69 47.64 -38.56
N GLU A 596 -31.43 48.21 -39.71
CA GLU A 596 -30.20 48.62 -40.41
C GLU A 596 -28.84 48.55 -39.69
N ALA A 597 -27.91 47.94 -40.42
CA ALA A 597 -26.47 48.07 -40.28
C ALA A 597 -25.95 49.31 -41.03
N ASN A 598 -24.86 49.92 -40.52
CA ASN A 598 -23.71 50.53 -41.24
C ASN A 598 -22.90 51.37 -40.22
N GLU A 599 -21.57 51.39 -40.15
CA GLU A 599 -20.51 50.98 -41.09
C GLU A 599 -19.37 50.26 -40.35
N SER A 600 -18.82 49.25 -41.02
CA SER A 600 -17.57 48.58 -40.70
C SER A 600 -16.42 49.19 -41.52
N GLN A 601 -15.21 49.25 -40.93
CA GLN A 601 -13.89 48.85 -41.50
C GLN A 601 -12.71 49.48 -40.71
N PRO A 602 -11.49 48.90 -40.75
CA PRO A 602 -11.15 47.48 -40.79
C PRO A 602 -10.00 47.12 -39.80
N LEU A 603 -9.83 45.84 -39.48
CA LEU A 603 -8.48 45.28 -39.34
C LEU A 603 -8.43 43.98 -40.15
N ASN A 604 -8.24 44.17 -41.46
CA ASN A 604 -7.57 43.18 -42.28
C ASN A 604 -6.12 43.11 -41.82
N ASP A 605 -5.66 41.93 -41.40
CA ASP A 605 -4.87 41.09 -42.31
C ASP A 605 -4.87 39.62 -41.84
N LEU A 606 -5.80 38.89 -42.46
CA LEU A 606 -5.74 37.56 -43.07
C LEU A 606 -4.80 36.44 -42.55
N SER A 607 -5.50 35.34 -42.24
CA SER A 607 -5.14 33.90 -42.15
C SER A 607 -4.55 33.30 -43.46
N PRO A 608 -4.09 32.02 -43.52
CA PRO A 608 -5.04 30.94 -43.85
C PRO A 608 -4.71 29.53 -43.30
N SER A 609 -5.69 28.84 -42.71
CA SER A 609 -6.25 27.60 -43.30
C SER A 609 -7.32 26.99 -42.39
N GLN A 610 -8.43 26.58 -43.01
CA GLN A 610 -9.46 25.72 -42.44
C GLN A 610 -8.84 24.50 -41.74
N THR A 611 -9.37 24.08 -40.58
CA THR A 611 -9.17 22.71 -40.13
C THR A 611 -10.45 22.12 -39.55
N GLN A 612 -10.71 20.89 -39.99
CA GLN A 612 -11.80 20.00 -39.67
C GLN A 612 -12.03 19.84 -38.15
N PRO A 613 -13.20 19.33 -37.70
CA PRO A 613 -13.37 18.94 -36.31
C PRO A 613 -12.22 18.02 -35.90
N GLN A 614 -11.35 18.49 -35.00
CA GLN A 614 -10.23 17.70 -34.53
C GLN A 614 -10.79 16.46 -33.80
N PRO A 615 -10.26 15.26 -34.07
CA PRO A 615 -10.71 14.06 -33.38
C PRO A 615 -10.45 14.19 -31.87
N LEU A 616 -11.36 13.67 -31.05
CA LEU A 616 -11.18 13.65 -29.61
C LEU A 616 -10.11 12.63 -29.24
N LEU A 617 -9.15 13.04 -28.41
CA LEU A 617 -8.11 12.16 -27.91
C LEU A 617 -8.72 10.96 -27.20
N HIS A 618 -8.34 9.77 -27.63
CA HIS A 618 -8.76 8.53 -27.02
C HIS A 618 -7.61 7.51 -27.06
N PHE A 619 -7.11 7.15 -25.88
CA PHE A 619 -6.01 6.21 -25.69
C PHE A 619 -6.42 4.77 -25.97
N THR A 620 -5.63 4.10 -26.81
CA THR A 620 -5.70 2.65 -27.09
C THR A 620 -4.29 2.05 -27.13
N THR A 621 -4.19 0.78 -26.77
CA THR A 621 -2.94 0.00 -26.81
C THR A 621 -3.14 -1.31 -27.54
N LYS A 622 -2.13 -1.80 -28.25
CA LYS A 622 -2.12 -3.15 -28.82
C LYS A 622 -1.74 -4.16 -27.72
N ASP A 623 -2.40 -5.32 -27.67
CA ASP A 623 -2.26 -6.34 -26.60
C ASP A 623 -0.91 -7.13 -26.68
N ASP A 624 0.11 -6.58 -27.36
CA ASP A 624 1.35 -7.29 -27.72
C ASP A 624 2.57 -7.01 -26.83
N GLY A 625 2.40 -6.21 -25.76
CA GLY A 625 3.21 -6.29 -24.53
C GLY A 625 4.73 -6.30 -24.73
N LYS A 626 5.29 -5.31 -25.45
CA LYS A 626 6.74 -5.07 -25.48
C LYS A 626 7.22 -4.72 -24.06
N SER A 627 8.24 -5.42 -23.55
CA SER A 627 8.86 -5.09 -22.26
C SER A 627 9.72 -3.85 -22.44
N ILE A 628 9.15 -2.67 -22.16
CA ILE A 628 9.84 -1.39 -22.26
C ILE A 628 10.23 -0.96 -20.84
N GLU A 629 11.52 -0.96 -20.57
CA GLU A 629 12.07 -0.59 -19.26
C GLU A 629 12.12 0.95 -19.12
N LYS A 630 11.35 1.50 -18.17
CA LYS A 630 11.49 2.91 -17.73
C LYS A 630 11.32 3.01 -16.22
N ARG A 631 12.38 3.43 -15.53
CA ARG A 631 12.43 3.55 -14.06
C ARG A 631 11.30 4.46 -13.55
N TYR A 632 10.54 3.99 -12.56
CA TYR A 632 9.36 4.66 -11.98
C TYR A 632 8.08 4.68 -12.83
N TYR A 633 8.03 3.89 -13.90
CA TYR A 633 6.83 3.70 -14.72
C TYR A 633 6.38 2.24 -14.72
N HIS A 634 5.13 2.00 -15.10
CA HIS A 634 4.56 0.67 -15.38
C HIS A 634 3.79 0.71 -16.68
N LEU A 635 3.70 -0.43 -17.36
CA LEU A 635 2.85 -0.58 -18.53
C LEU A 635 1.37 -0.39 -18.15
N ALA A 636 0.65 0.43 -18.91
CA ALA A 636 -0.73 0.78 -18.67
C ALA A 636 -1.61 -0.48 -18.74
N SER A 637 -2.33 -0.77 -17.65
CA SER A 637 -3.36 -1.82 -17.67
C SER A 637 -4.62 -1.35 -18.37
N LYS A 638 -5.55 -2.26 -18.70
CA LYS A 638 -6.90 -1.90 -19.21
C LYS A 638 -7.62 -0.91 -18.29
N LYS A 639 -7.41 -1.01 -16.97
CA LYS A 639 -7.97 -0.08 -15.98
C LYS A 639 -7.32 1.30 -16.08
N ASP A 640 -6.02 1.37 -16.35
CA ASP A 640 -5.31 2.62 -16.50
C ASP A 640 -5.66 3.33 -17.80
N ILE A 641 -5.80 2.60 -18.91
CA ILE A 641 -6.30 3.12 -20.18
C ILE A 641 -7.71 3.70 -20.02
N ALA A 642 -8.62 2.95 -19.38
CA ALA A 642 -9.97 3.44 -19.07
C ALA A 642 -9.95 4.69 -18.19
N LYS A 643 -8.97 4.82 -17.29
CA LYS A 643 -8.80 5.99 -16.44
C LYS A 643 -8.18 7.17 -17.19
N LEU A 644 -7.19 6.95 -18.06
CA LEU A 644 -6.60 7.97 -18.94
C LEU A 644 -7.66 8.59 -19.84
N ASN A 645 -8.53 7.77 -20.44
CA ASN A 645 -9.62 8.24 -21.29
C ASN A 645 -10.63 9.14 -20.58
N ARG A 646 -10.77 9.06 -19.25
CA ARG A 646 -11.59 10.02 -18.49
C ARG A 646 -10.98 11.42 -18.43
N TYR A 647 -9.67 11.54 -18.59
CA TYR A 647 -8.95 12.81 -18.58
C TYR A 647 -8.46 13.24 -19.97
N ALA A 648 -8.76 12.47 -21.02
CA ALA A 648 -8.25 12.73 -22.37
C ALA A 648 -8.64 14.12 -22.93
N PRO A 649 -9.86 14.66 -22.72
CA PRO A 649 -10.20 16.01 -23.15
C PRO A 649 -9.29 17.07 -22.51
N THR A 650 -9.03 16.92 -21.21
CA THR A 650 -8.17 17.82 -20.43
C THR A 650 -6.71 17.75 -20.88
N ILE A 651 -6.22 16.54 -21.16
CA ILE A 651 -4.85 16.31 -21.67
C ILE A 651 -4.69 16.94 -23.06
N GLN A 652 -5.66 16.74 -23.96
CA GLN A 652 -5.66 17.31 -25.31
C GLN A 652 -5.70 18.84 -25.27
N GLN A 653 -6.59 19.43 -24.47
CA GLN A 653 -6.69 20.88 -24.33
C GLN A 653 -5.38 21.49 -23.81
N THR A 654 -4.78 20.88 -22.78
CA THR A 654 -3.52 21.40 -22.22
C THR A 654 -2.34 21.19 -23.18
N ALA A 655 -2.33 20.10 -23.94
CA ALA A 655 -1.34 19.87 -24.99
C ALA A 655 -1.42 20.95 -26.07
N GLN A 656 -2.63 21.30 -26.50
CA GLN A 656 -2.86 22.37 -27.46
C GLN A 656 -2.38 23.72 -26.92
N TRP A 657 -2.78 24.06 -25.68
CA TRP A 657 -2.32 25.30 -25.04
C TRP A 657 -0.80 25.35 -24.89
N TYR A 658 -0.15 24.25 -24.50
CA TYR A 658 1.29 24.19 -24.34
C TYR A 658 1.99 24.45 -25.68
N LEU A 659 1.52 23.78 -26.74
CA LEU A 659 2.04 23.92 -28.10
C LEU A 659 1.92 25.38 -28.61
N ASP A 660 0.74 25.98 -28.45
CA ASP A 660 0.45 27.32 -28.98
C ASP A 660 1.15 28.42 -28.14
N THR A 661 1.18 28.25 -26.82
CA THR A 661 1.53 29.35 -25.90
C THR A 661 2.99 29.35 -25.49
N ILE A 662 3.57 28.20 -25.13
CA ILE A 662 4.89 28.16 -24.45
C ILE A 662 5.92 27.20 -25.07
N ALA A 663 5.54 26.24 -25.91
CA ALA A 663 6.49 25.34 -26.57
C ALA A 663 7.54 26.10 -27.41
N ASP A 664 8.76 25.57 -27.51
CA ASP A 664 9.87 26.16 -28.26
C ASP A 664 10.15 27.64 -27.88
N SER A 665 9.97 27.99 -26.60
CA SER A 665 10.20 29.36 -26.12
C SER A 665 10.95 29.40 -24.79
N HIS A 666 11.56 30.55 -24.52
CA HIS A 666 12.06 30.89 -23.20
C HIS A 666 11.01 31.72 -22.45
N VAL A 667 10.50 31.20 -21.34
CA VAL A 667 9.67 31.99 -20.42
C VAL A 667 10.58 32.64 -19.38
N ILE A 668 10.59 33.96 -19.35
CA ILE A 668 11.44 34.80 -18.52
C ILE A 668 10.62 35.33 -17.36
N TYR A 669 11.01 34.95 -16.15
CA TYR A 669 10.44 35.39 -14.89
C TYR A 669 11.33 36.47 -14.27
N LEU A 670 10.80 37.67 -14.14
CA LEU A 670 11.44 38.76 -13.39
C LEU A 670 10.92 38.71 -11.96
N TYR A 671 11.82 38.64 -10.98
CA TYR A 671 11.45 38.49 -9.58
C TYR A 671 12.27 39.39 -8.67
N LYS A 672 11.73 39.65 -7.50
CA LYS A 672 12.40 40.43 -6.46
C LYS A 672 13.35 39.52 -5.68
N ASP A 673 14.63 39.91 -5.62
CA ASP A 673 15.65 39.24 -4.81
C ASP A 673 16.29 40.29 -3.90
N GLY A 674 15.83 40.32 -2.65
CA GLY A 674 16.17 41.39 -1.71
C GLY A 674 15.75 42.79 -2.22
N GLY A 675 16.73 43.68 -2.36
CA GLY A 675 16.55 45.05 -2.86
C GLY A 675 16.69 45.21 -4.38
N SER A 676 17.00 44.13 -5.11
CA SER A 676 17.27 44.12 -6.55
C SER A 676 16.25 43.29 -7.33
N ILE A 677 16.20 43.50 -8.65
CA ILE A 677 15.39 42.72 -9.59
C ILE A 677 16.32 41.74 -10.29
N SER A 678 15.96 40.47 -10.26
CA SER A 678 16.68 39.36 -10.89
C SER A 678 15.78 38.67 -11.92
N SER A 679 16.38 37.89 -12.82
CA SER A 679 15.66 37.16 -13.87
C SER A 679 15.94 35.67 -13.84
N LEU A 680 14.95 34.85 -14.18
CA LEU A 680 15.09 33.43 -14.47
C LEU A 680 14.52 33.15 -15.86
N ALA A 681 15.33 32.65 -16.78
CA ALA A 681 14.85 32.17 -18.08
C ALA A 681 14.68 30.64 -18.02
N VAL A 682 13.51 30.15 -18.40
CA VAL A 682 13.17 28.72 -18.42
C VAL A 682 12.83 28.31 -19.85
N GLN A 683 13.50 27.29 -20.37
CA GLN A 683 13.27 26.77 -21.71
C GLN A 683 12.16 25.72 -21.71
N PHE A 684 11.11 25.96 -22.49
CA PHE A 684 9.94 25.09 -22.61
C PHE A 684 9.93 24.42 -23.99
N ASP A 685 10.63 23.30 -24.15
CA ASP A 685 10.64 22.55 -25.40
C ASP A 685 9.45 21.57 -25.51
N ARG A 686 9.13 21.13 -26.73
CA ARG A 686 8.04 20.16 -26.97
C ARG A 686 8.26 18.82 -26.25
N ASP A 687 9.51 18.37 -26.17
CA ASP A 687 9.88 17.10 -25.54
C ASP A 687 9.65 17.11 -24.01
N LYS A 688 9.53 18.29 -23.38
CA LYS A 688 9.32 18.40 -21.92
C LYS A 688 7.89 18.11 -21.50
N PHE A 689 6.90 18.26 -22.38
CA PHE A 689 5.48 18.10 -22.04
C PHE A 689 5.16 16.72 -21.45
N MET A 690 5.79 15.67 -21.99
CA MET A 690 5.62 14.29 -21.54
C MET A 690 5.97 14.09 -20.06
N HIS A 691 6.97 14.83 -19.54
CA HIS A 691 7.37 14.78 -18.14
C HIS A 691 6.35 15.43 -17.19
N LEU A 692 5.61 16.42 -17.70
CA LEU A 692 4.55 17.11 -16.96
C LEU A 692 3.29 16.25 -16.82
N THR A 693 3.03 15.35 -17.77
CA THR A 693 1.88 14.43 -17.69
C THR A 693 2.20 13.12 -16.96
N GLY A 694 3.45 12.63 -17.07
CA GLY A 694 3.81 11.30 -16.57
C GLY A 694 3.24 10.15 -17.40
N ILE A 695 2.87 10.41 -18.67
CA ILE A 695 2.38 9.43 -19.65
C ILE A 695 3.43 9.32 -20.76
N PHE A 696 3.89 8.10 -21.05
CA PHE A 696 4.94 7.84 -22.04
C PHE A 696 4.43 6.82 -23.07
N PRO A 697 3.81 7.26 -24.17
CA PRO A 697 3.35 6.38 -25.22
C PRO A 697 4.51 5.84 -26.06
N TYR A 698 4.33 4.64 -26.60
CA TYR A 698 5.28 3.96 -27.47
C TYR A 698 4.58 3.44 -28.72
N ARG A 699 5.19 3.73 -29.87
CA ARG A 699 4.86 3.21 -31.21
C ARG A 699 6.16 3.28 -32.02
N GLU A 700 6.27 2.50 -33.08
CA GLU A 700 7.37 2.64 -34.05
C GLU A 700 7.53 4.12 -34.47
N HIS A 701 8.76 4.64 -34.39
CA HIS A 701 9.12 6.05 -34.63
C HIS A 701 8.47 7.12 -33.71
N GLN A 702 7.92 6.74 -32.55
CA GLN A 702 7.39 7.72 -31.59
C GLN A 702 8.50 8.49 -30.89
N THR A 703 8.47 9.82 -30.98
CA THR A 703 9.38 10.72 -30.23
C THR A 703 8.64 11.48 -29.12
N ALA A 704 9.38 12.07 -28.19
CA ALA A 704 8.83 12.93 -27.14
C ALA A 704 8.11 14.15 -27.74
N THR A 705 8.69 14.76 -28.77
CA THR A 705 8.09 15.85 -29.55
C THR A 705 6.81 15.42 -30.25
N GLN A 706 6.84 14.27 -30.94
CA GLN A 706 5.66 13.74 -31.64
C GLN A 706 4.51 13.42 -30.67
N THR A 707 4.82 13.10 -29.41
CA THR A 707 3.82 12.80 -28.39
C THR A 707 2.96 14.01 -28.05
N LEU A 708 3.55 15.21 -27.92
CA LEU A 708 2.80 16.45 -27.69
C LEU A 708 1.85 16.72 -28.86
N GLU A 709 2.35 16.59 -30.09
CA GLU A 709 1.56 16.81 -31.30
C GLU A 709 0.45 15.77 -31.47
N ASP A 710 0.72 14.50 -31.16
CA ASP A 710 -0.27 13.44 -31.19
C ASP A 710 -1.39 13.71 -30.17
N PHE A 711 -1.05 14.15 -28.95
CA PHE A 711 -2.05 14.46 -27.93
C PHE A 711 -2.91 15.68 -28.31
N ALA A 712 -2.28 16.76 -28.80
CA ALA A 712 -2.99 17.96 -29.26
C ALA A 712 -3.95 17.64 -30.41
N ASN A 713 -3.50 16.84 -31.39
CA ASN A 713 -4.28 16.44 -32.56
C ASN A 713 -5.23 15.24 -32.33
N GLY A 714 -5.40 14.78 -31.09
CA GLY A 714 -6.36 13.73 -30.75
C GLY A 714 -5.95 12.29 -31.12
N LYS A 715 -4.67 12.06 -31.41
CA LYS A 715 -4.12 10.74 -31.76
C LYS A 715 -3.69 10.01 -30.49
N GLY A 716 -4.48 9.01 -30.07
CA GLY A 716 -4.22 8.22 -28.86
C GLY A 716 -3.90 6.73 -29.10
N ASP A 717 -3.76 6.29 -30.35
CA ASP A 717 -3.45 4.89 -30.67
C ASP A 717 -1.95 4.62 -30.67
N PHE A 718 -1.52 3.81 -29.71
CA PHE A 718 -0.12 3.46 -29.47
C PHE A 718 0.06 1.94 -29.36
N ASP A 719 1.28 1.43 -29.57
CA ASP A 719 1.55 0.01 -29.33
C ASP A 719 1.52 -0.27 -27.81
N SER A 720 2.05 0.64 -27.00
CA SER A 720 2.11 0.53 -25.54
C SER A 720 2.12 1.91 -24.89
N ILE A 721 1.67 2.03 -23.64
CA ILE A 721 1.73 3.27 -22.87
C ILE A 721 2.33 2.98 -21.51
N LEU A 722 3.34 3.73 -21.11
CA LEU A 722 3.94 3.69 -19.77
C LEU A 722 3.36 4.82 -18.92
N ILE A 723 3.03 4.51 -17.66
CA ILE A 723 2.40 5.44 -16.72
C ILE A 723 3.24 5.54 -15.46
N ALA A 724 3.47 6.76 -14.97
CA ALA A 724 4.23 6.98 -13.74
C ALA A 724 3.57 6.29 -12.54
N ASN A 725 4.39 5.58 -11.75
CA ASN A 725 3.96 4.68 -10.69
C ASN A 725 3.26 5.39 -9.50
N LYS A 726 2.63 4.59 -8.63
CA LYS A 726 2.00 5.05 -7.37
C LYS A 726 0.93 6.14 -7.57
N GLY A 727 0.28 6.18 -8.73
CA GLY A 727 -0.74 7.17 -9.06
C GLY A 727 -0.18 8.56 -9.41
N ALA A 728 1.15 8.73 -9.50
CA ALA A 728 1.79 10.00 -9.77
C ALA A 728 1.34 10.62 -11.09
N ALA A 729 1.20 9.83 -12.16
CA ALA A 729 0.69 10.33 -13.45
C ALA A 729 -0.70 10.96 -13.29
N PHE A 730 -1.60 10.31 -12.55
CA PHE A 730 -2.96 10.84 -12.37
C PHE A 730 -3.00 12.03 -11.42
N ASP A 731 -2.09 12.13 -10.46
CA ASP A 731 -1.96 13.33 -9.64
C ASP A 731 -1.45 14.52 -10.45
N LYS A 732 -0.54 14.28 -11.41
CA LYS A 732 -0.08 15.28 -12.39
C LYS A 732 -1.20 15.72 -13.33
N ILE A 733 -1.88 14.76 -13.96
CA ILE A 733 -2.98 15.01 -14.92
C ILE A 733 -4.12 15.82 -14.27
N LYS A 734 -4.44 15.57 -12.98
CA LYS A 734 -5.48 16.32 -12.25
C LYS A 734 -5.19 17.80 -12.07
N VAL A 735 -3.92 18.20 -12.05
CA VAL A 735 -3.51 19.61 -11.91
C VAL A 735 -2.92 20.16 -13.21
N LEU A 736 -2.91 19.37 -14.28
CA LEU A 736 -2.38 19.75 -15.58
C LEU A 736 -3.06 21.01 -16.14
N PRO A 737 -4.39 21.23 -15.99
CA PRO A 737 -5.03 22.48 -16.41
C PRO A 737 -4.50 23.74 -15.70
N GLU A 738 -4.02 23.57 -14.47
CA GLU A 738 -3.47 24.69 -13.68
C GLU A 738 -2.04 25.04 -14.13
N LEU A 739 -1.48 24.34 -15.13
CA LEU A 739 -0.19 24.71 -15.73
C LEU A 739 -0.22 26.13 -16.29
N GLU A 740 -1.37 26.64 -16.75
CA GLU A 740 -1.50 28.02 -17.24
C GLU A 740 -1.28 29.07 -16.13
N ALA A 741 -1.49 28.70 -14.86
CA ALA A 741 -1.30 29.59 -13.73
C ALA A 741 0.18 29.95 -13.50
N ILE A 742 1.11 29.08 -13.93
CA ILE A 742 2.55 29.27 -13.69
C ILE A 742 3.16 30.44 -14.48
N ILE A 743 2.48 30.91 -15.53
CA ILE A 743 2.92 32.07 -16.33
C ILE A 743 2.29 33.38 -15.85
N GLN A 744 1.54 33.33 -14.75
CA GLN A 744 0.94 34.52 -14.13
C GLN A 744 1.93 35.15 -13.12
N SER A 745 1.92 36.48 -13.08
CA SER A 745 2.80 37.28 -12.22
C SER A 745 2.43 37.27 -10.73
N ASP A 746 1.31 36.64 -10.36
CA ASP A 746 0.94 36.34 -8.96
C ASP A 746 1.56 35.02 -8.46
N SER A 747 2.33 34.32 -9.30
CA SER A 747 3.13 33.16 -8.91
C SER A 747 4.38 33.56 -8.12
N PHE A 748 4.98 32.58 -7.45
CA PHE A 748 6.15 32.77 -6.59
C PHE A 748 7.30 31.86 -7.01
N TYR A 749 8.52 32.42 -7.00
CA TYR A 749 9.74 31.72 -7.36
C TYR A 749 10.51 31.24 -6.12
N PHE A 750 11.03 30.01 -6.19
CA PHE A 750 11.90 29.39 -5.20
C PHE A 750 13.22 28.97 -5.87
N GLY A 751 14.34 29.53 -5.41
CA GLY A 751 15.62 29.45 -6.11
C GLY A 751 16.63 28.40 -5.65
N ASP A 752 16.67 28.12 -4.34
CA ASP A 752 17.50 27.06 -3.75
C ASP A 752 16.60 26.08 -3.02
N LEU A 753 16.49 24.85 -3.53
CA LEU A 753 15.66 23.80 -2.96
C LEU A 753 16.48 22.68 -2.30
N SER A 754 17.77 22.89 -2.04
CA SER A 754 18.67 21.84 -1.51
C SER A 754 18.24 21.26 -0.16
N GLU A 755 17.48 22.05 0.61
CA GLU A 755 16.95 21.71 1.92
C GLU A 755 15.51 21.19 1.90
N VAL A 756 14.80 21.26 0.75
CA VAL A 756 13.46 20.67 0.60
C VAL A 756 13.59 19.17 0.33
N PRO A 757 13.29 18.27 1.29
CA PRO A 757 13.65 16.85 1.17
C PRO A 757 12.98 16.18 -0.04
N LYS A 758 11.73 16.53 -0.33
CA LYS A 758 10.97 15.97 -1.45
C LYS A 758 11.51 16.39 -2.81
N LEU A 759 12.00 17.63 -2.95
CA LEU A 759 12.49 18.17 -4.22
C LEU A 759 13.95 17.77 -4.45
N LYS A 760 14.74 17.69 -3.38
CA LYS A 760 16.09 17.08 -3.39
C LYS A 760 16.08 15.62 -3.84
N GLN A 761 15.14 14.81 -3.34
CA GLN A 761 14.99 13.41 -3.77
C GLN A 761 14.65 13.27 -5.25
N LEU A 762 13.97 14.27 -5.82
CA LEU A 762 13.61 14.32 -7.24
C LEU A 762 14.68 15.01 -8.09
N ASP A 763 15.79 15.46 -7.48
CA ASP A 763 16.89 16.17 -8.14
C ASP A 763 16.39 17.43 -8.90
N MET A 764 15.57 18.21 -8.20
CA MET A 764 14.99 19.48 -8.64
C MET A 764 15.61 20.62 -7.83
N ASP A 765 16.07 21.68 -8.51
CA ASP A 765 16.80 22.78 -7.87
C ASP A 765 16.01 24.09 -7.77
N LYS A 766 14.95 24.26 -8.58
CA LYS A 766 14.10 25.45 -8.58
C LYS A 766 12.63 25.10 -8.67
N ALA A 767 11.75 26.01 -8.25
CA ALA A 767 10.31 25.83 -8.42
C ALA A 767 9.57 27.15 -8.62
N ILE A 768 8.44 27.07 -9.31
CA ILE A 768 7.42 28.12 -9.36
C ILE A 768 6.14 27.57 -8.74
N ARG A 769 5.62 28.24 -7.71
CA ARG A 769 4.32 27.94 -7.12
C ARG A 769 3.29 28.92 -7.68
N SER A 770 2.13 28.42 -8.08
CA SER A 770 1.02 29.28 -8.49
C SER A 770 0.51 30.16 -7.35
N GLY A 771 -0.03 31.34 -7.67
CA GLY A 771 -0.53 32.28 -6.67
C GLY A 771 -1.74 31.78 -5.88
N ASP A 772 -2.49 30.83 -6.43
CA ASP A 772 -3.61 30.16 -5.75
C ASP A 772 -3.19 29.00 -4.84
N GLU A 773 -1.90 28.65 -4.83
CA GLU A 773 -1.30 27.55 -4.07
C GLU A 773 -1.82 26.15 -4.46
N ASP A 774 -2.33 25.96 -5.68
CA ASP A 774 -2.82 24.65 -6.12
C ASP A 774 -1.70 23.78 -6.76
N VAL A 775 -0.70 24.40 -7.39
CA VAL A 775 0.32 23.71 -8.17
C VAL A 775 1.74 24.26 -7.97
N VAL A 776 2.72 23.39 -8.12
CA VAL A 776 4.15 23.71 -8.17
C VAL A 776 4.76 23.13 -9.45
N LEU A 777 5.34 23.98 -10.29
CA LEU A 777 6.23 23.56 -11.36
C LEU A 777 7.64 23.43 -10.80
N ALA A 778 8.11 22.20 -10.64
CA ALA A 778 9.49 21.90 -10.27
C ALA A 778 10.38 21.87 -11.52
N MET A 779 11.56 22.47 -11.39
CA MET A 779 12.49 22.71 -12.49
C MET A 779 13.87 22.16 -12.15
N ARG A 780 14.61 21.85 -13.21
CA ARG A 780 16.00 21.41 -13.14
C ARG A 780 16.85 22.28 -14.03
N THR A 781 18.06 22.58 -13.58
CA THR A 781 19.09 23.28 -14.31
C THR A 781 20.17 22.30 -14.77
N VAL A 782 20.40 22.22 -16.08
CA VAL A 782 21.45 21.38 -16.69
C VAL A 782 22.29 22.27 -17.59
N ASP A 783 23.61 22.26 -17.41
CA ASP A 783 24.57 23.05 -18.20
C ASP A 783 24.24 24.55 -18.30
N GLY A 784 23.65 25.11 -17.24
CA GLY A 784 23.27 26.52 -17.16
C GLY A 784 21.87 26.85 -17.71
N THR A 785 21.17 25.87 -18.32
CA THR A 785 19.82 26.04 -18.84
C THR A 785 18.79 25.40 -17.91
N THR A 786 17.74 26.13 -17.57
CA THR A 786 16.65 25.64 -16.70
C THR A 786 15.47 25.15 -17.51
N PHE A 787 14.95 23.97 -17.20
CA PHE A 787 13.81 23.33 -17.89
C PHE A 787 12.73 22.88 -16.90
N PRO A 788 11.46 22.83 -17.32
CA PRO A 788 10.39 22.23 -16.53
C PRO A 788 10.57 20.71 -16.46
N ALA A 789 10.52 20.15 -15.25
CA ALA A 789 10.83 18.73 -15.04
C ALA A 789 9.69 17.95 -14.38
N SER A 790 8.89 18.59 -13.53
CA SER A 790 7.67 17.97 -13.01
C SER A 790 6.63 18.99 -12.58
N LEU A 791 5.37 18.73 -12.94
CA LEU A 791 4.23 19.40 -12.35
C LEU A 791 3.79 18.67 -11.07
N LEU A 792 3.57 19.38 -9.98
CA LEU A 792 3.23 18.78 -8.68
C LEU A 792 2.01 19.46 -8.09
N LYS A 793 1.02 18.66 -7.66
CA LYS A 793 -0.06 19.18 -6.82
C LYS A 793 0.50 19.65 -5.47
N LEU A 794 0.24 20.90 -5.11
CA LEU A 794 0.65 21.40 -3.81
C LEU A 794 -0.23 20.77 -2.72
N ARG A 795 0.41 20.04 -1.80
CA ARG A 795 -0.23 19.46 -0.62
C ARG A 795 0.32 20.18 0.60
N GLN A 796 -0.45 20.22 1.70
CA GLN A 796 -0.08 20.94 2.92
C GLN A 796 1.35 20.63 3.41
N THR A 797 1.82 19.39 3.28
CA THR A 797 3.19 19.02 3.67
C THR A 797 4.27 19.66 2.79
N LEU A 798 4.06 19.75 1.47
CA LEU A 798 4.99 20.40 0.55
C LEU A 798 4.90 21.92 0.66
N ALA A 799 3.71 22.48 0.90
CA ALA A 799 3.52 23.90 1.16
C ALA A 799 4.33 24.36 2.38
N LEU A 800 4.18 23.65 3.50
CA LEU A 800 4.95 23.92 4.72
C LEU A 800 6.47 23.77 4.50
N GLN A 801 6.90 22.77 3.73
CA GLN A 801 8.32 22.59 3.41
C GLN A 801 8.89 23.76 2.59
N LEU A 802 8.14 24.27 1.61
CA LEU A 802 8.56 25.44 0.81
C LEU A 802 8.59 26.71 1.67
N GLU A 803 7.61 26.90 2.55
CA GLU A 803 7.56 28.02 3.49
C GLU A 803 8.70 28.01 4.52
N ASP A 804 9.09 26.83 5.02
CA ASP A 804 10.07 26.70 6.11
C ASP A 804 11.54 26.73 5.63
N SER A 805 11.82 26.41 4.37
CA SER A 805 13.19 26.13 3.90
C SER A 805 13.75 27.12 2.88
N THR A 806 12.93 28.03 2.32
CA THR A 806 13.34 28.87 1.20
C THR A 806 12.74 30.27 1.27
N GLU A 807 13.49 31.28 0.84
CA GLU A 807 12.95 32.62 0.66
C GLU A 807 12.03 32.63 -0.58
N GLU A 808 10.73 32.77 -0.33
CA GLU A 808 9.73 33.00 -1.36
C GLU A 808 10.01 34.33 -2.08
N ARG A 809 10.22 34.29 -3.39
CA ARG A 809 10.50 35.48 -4.21
C ARG A 809 9.29 35.85 -5.05
N THR A 810 8.82 37.09 -4.87
CA THR A 810 7.69 37.64 -5.61
C THR A 810 8.07 37.84 -7.08
N ILE A 811 7.26 37.29 -7.98
CA ILE A 811 7.38 37.54 -9.42
C ILE A 811 6.76 38.91 -9.73
N LEU A 812 7.49 39.73 -10.49
CA LEU A 812 7.13 41.09 -10.86
C LEU A 812 6.63 41.17 -12.31
N GLY A 813 7.12 40.28 -13.19
CA GLY A 813 6.69 40.18 -14.58
C GLY A 813 7.10 38.86 -15.22
N VAL A 814 6.32 38.42 -16.20
CA VAL A 814 6.54 37.18 -16.96
C VAL A 814 6.49 37.52 -18.44
N TYR A 815 7.55 37.16 -19.16
CA TYR A 815 7.73 37.43 -20.58
C TYR A 815 8.03 36.12 -21.32
N ARG A 816 7.71 36.06 -22.61
CA ARG A 816 8.04 34.95 -23.49
C ARG A 816 8.96 35.44 -24.59
N TYR A 817 10.06 34.75 -24.80
CA TYR A 817 10.94 34.96 -25.95
C TYR A 817 10.86 33.76 -26.90
N ARG A 818 10.34 33.98 -28.12
CA ARG A 818 10.18 32.98 -29.18
C ARG A 818 10.40 33.67 -30.53
N ASP A 819 11.12 33.02 -31.46
CA ASP A 819 11.30 33.52 -32.84
C ASP A 819 11.81 34.96 -32.93
N SER A 820 12.75 35.33 -32.05
CA SER A 820 13.29 36.70 -31.91
C SER A 820 12.26 37.76 -31.51
N GLN A 821 11.09 37.36 -31.03
CA GLN A 821 10.05 38.22 -30.49
C GLN A 821 9.94 38.05 -28.97
N LEU A 822 9.81 39.18 -28.27
CA LEU A 822 9.60 39.22 -26.83
C LEU A 822 8.18 39.70 -26.54
N ASP A 823 7.36 38.82 -25.99
CA ASP A 823 5.97 39.08 -25.63
C ASP A 823 5.82 39.19 -24.11
N GLN A 824 5.02 40.15 -23.65
CA GLN A 824 4.64 40.22 -22.23
C GLN A 824 3.46 39.28 -21.96
N LEU A 825 3.66 38.27 -21.13
CA LEU A 825 2.61 37.32 -20.74
C LEU A 825 1.80 37.82 -19.53
N SER A 826 2.48 38.34 -18.51
CA SER A 826 1.83 38.81 -17.27
C SER A 826 2.70 39.85 -16.57
N ILE A 827 2.08 40.77 -15.84
CA ILE A 827 2.78 41.80 -15.06
C ILE A 827 2.12 42.06 -13.72
N ASN A 828 2.92 42.14 -12.66
CA ASN A 828 2.43 42.34 -11.32
C ASN A 828 2.12 43.82 -11.07
N GLN A 829 0.86 44.17 -11.31
CA GLN A 829 0.36 45.54 -11.20
C GLN A 829 0.44 46.11 -9.78
N GLU A 830 0.67 45.29 -8.74
CA GLU A 830 0.86 45.82 -7.38
C GLU A 830 2.20 46.53 -7.23
N TYR A 831 3.25 45.96 -7.82
CA TYR A 831 4.63 46.46 -7.70
C TYR A 831 5.06 47.31 -8.89
N ILE A 832 4.53 47.05 -10.09
CA ILE A 832 4.95 47.67 -11.34
C ILE A 832 3.79 48.46 -11.93
N LYS A 833 3.94 49.80 -11.94
CA LYS A 833 2.86 50.74 -12.35
C LYS A 833 3.07 51.33 -13.74
N ASP A 834 4.28 51.21 -14.29
CA ASP A 834 4.67 51.75 -15.61
C ASP A 834 4.41 50.76 -16.75
N GLY A 835 3.69 49.68 -16.50
CA GLY A 835 3.41 48.66 -17.51
C GLY A 835 4.63 47.79 -17.90
N GLY A 836 5.75 47.89 -17.18
CA GLY A 836 6.95 47.07 -17.40
C GLY A 836 8.12 47.82 -18.03
N GLU A 837 8.03 49.13 -18.23
CA GLU A 837 9.11 49.94 -18.80
C GLU A 837 10.41 49.83 -17.99
N VAL A 838 10.31 49.75 -16.66
CA VAL A 838 11.45 49.52 -15.74
C VAL A 838 12.26 48.25 -16.08
N PHE A 839 11.64 47.25 -16.72
CA PHE A 839 12.30 45.98 -17.04
C PHE A 839 13.09 46.00 -18.33
N LYS A 840 12.93 47.02 -19.17
CA LYS A 840 13.46 47.04 -20.53
C LYS A 840 14.96 46.74 -20.58
N SER A 841 15.76 47.40 -19.73
CA SER A 841 17.21 47.17 -19.68
C SER A 841 17.60 45.74 -19.26
N ILE A 842 16.85 45.12 -18.35
CA ILE A 842 17.09 43.75 -17.89
C ILE A 842 16.69 42.77 -19.00
N LEU A 843 15.54 42.99 -19.64
CA LEU A 843 15.04 42.15 -20.73
C LEU A 843 15.95 42.20 -21.95
N ASP A 844 16.43 43.40 -22.33
CA ASP A 844 17.38 43.57 -23.43
C ASP A 844 18.67 42.76 -23.16
N GLN A 845 19.20 42.81 -21.93
CA GLN A 845 20.38 42.04 -21.54
C GLN A 845 20.12 40.52 -21.54
N VAL A 846 18.97 40.07 -21.04
CA VAL A 846 18.59 38.65 -21.05
C VAL A 846 18.46 38.13 -22.48
N VAL A 847 17.79 38.88 -23.36
CA VAL A 847 17.62 38.54 -24.78
C VAL A 847 18.96 38.52 -25.52
N GLU A 848 19.84 39.48 -25.26
CA GLU A 848 21.19 39.49 -25.84
C GLU A 848 21.98 38.25 -25.44
N ASN A 849 21.95 37.87 -24.15
CA ASN A 849 22.58 36.64 -23.67
C ASN A 849 22.01 35.40 -24.35
N LEU A 850 20.68 35.29 -24.47
CA LEU A 850 20.02 34.17 -25.15
C LEU A 850 20.42 34.07 -26.63
N ASN A 851 20.58 35.21 -27.31
CA ASN A 851 21.00 35.28 -28.71
C ASN A 851 22.49 34.98 -28.92
N GLN A 852 23.35 35.29 -27.95
CA GLN A 852 24.76 34.92 -28.03
C GLN A 852 24.95 33.40 -27.93
N SER A 853 24.16 32.73 -27.09
CA SER A 853 24.16 31.26 -26.97
C SER A 853 23.66 30.52 -28.22
N THR A 854 22.96 31.17 -29.16
CA THR A 854 22.41 30.54 -30.39
C THR A 854 23.27 30.75 -31.65
N SER A 855 24.39 31.48 -31.57
CA SER A 855 25.19 31.92 -32.73
C SER A 855 26.32 30.97 -33.19
N SER A 856 26.34 29.71 -32.74
CA SER A 856 27.18 28.65 -33.30
C SER A 856 26.38 27.81 -34.32
N GLU A 857 26.86 27.70 -35.56
CA GLU A 857 26.19 27.02 -36.69
C GLU A 857 25.74 25.56 -36.42
N PRO A 858 24.68 25.08 -37.11
CA PRO A 858 23.92 23.89 -36.75
C PRO A 858 24.58 22.61 -37.28
N ASN A 859 24.82 21.65 -36.39
CA ASN A 859 25.14 20.28 -36.78
C ASN A 859 23.87 19.43 -36.73
N MET A 860 23.69 18.61 -37.76
CA MET A 860 22.52 17.77 -38.02
C MET A 860 22.18 16.83 -36.85
N GLU A 861 20.89 16.83 -36.49
CA GLU A 861 20.10 15.78 -35.80
C GLU A 861 20.91 14.72 -35.02
N GLU A 862 21.37 15.09 -33.82
CA GLU A 862 21.70 14.14 -32.76
C GLU A 862 20.64 14.23 -31.66
N ASP A 863 19.77 13.22 -31.58
CA ASP A 863 18.91 12.97 -30.43
C ASP A 863 19.79 12.82 -29.17
N MET A 864 19.91 13.92 -28.41
CA MET A 864 20.77 13.96 -27.22
C MET A 864 20.24 13.05 -26.12
N VAL A 865 21.07 12.05 -25.84
CA VAL A 865 20.99 11.04 -24.79
C VAL A 865 21.17 11.67 -23.40
N TYR A 866 20.10 11.73 -22.59
CA TYR A 866 20.24 12.06 -21.17
C TYR A 866 20.89 10.91 -20.39
N HIS A 867 22.19 11.05 -20.14
CA HIS A 867 22.96 10.28 -19.18
C HIS A 867 22.63 10.73 -17.74
N ASN A 868 22.36 9.78 -16.85
CA ASN A 868 22.41 10.01 -15.41
C ASN A 868 23.74 9.44 -14.86
N GLN A 869 24.78 10.27 -14.80
CA GLN A 869 25.96 10.10 -13.94
C GLN A 869 26.39 11.48 -13.41
N PRO A 870 26.68 11.64 -12.11
CA PRO A 870 27.50 12.74 -11.63
C PRO A 870 28.98 12.35 -11.78
N SER A 871 29.76 13.16 -12.52
CA SER A 871 31.22 13.08 -12.53
C SER A 871 31.81 14.31 -11.83
N PHE A 872 32.57 14.08 -10.76
CA PHE A 872 33.44 15.09 -10.16
C PHE A 872 34.81 14.98 -10.83
N LYS A 873 35.20 16.01 -11.59
CA LYS A 873 36.59 16.30 -11.97
C LYS A 873 36.84 17.81 -11.86
N GLY A 874 37.35 18.25 -10.72
CA GLY A 874 38.06 19.54 -10.59
C GLY A 874 39.55 19.30 -10.79
N GLN A 875 40.14 19.96 -11.78
CA GLN A 875 41.57 19.88 -12.10
C GLN A 875 42.44 20.56 -11.03
N MET A 876 43.60 19.94 -10.79
CA MET A 876 44.70 20.45 -9.99
C MET A 876 45.38 21.66 -10.65
N GLN A 877 45.72 22.67 -9.84
CA GLN A 877 46.91 23.50 -10.08
C GLN A 877 47.79 23.53 -8.82
N ASN A 878 49.09 23.37 -9.07
CA ASN A 878 50.18 23.15 -8.14
C ASN A 878 50.61 24.41 -7.38
N HIS A 879 50.99 24.26 -6.10
CA HIS A 879 52.25 24.77 -5.52
C HIS A 879 52.49 24.16 -4.10
N PRO A 880 53.73 24.14 -3.58
CA PRO A 880 54.33 22.87 -3.14
C PRO A 880 54.52 22.70 -1.61
N THR A 881 54.52 21.43 -1.19
CA THR A 881 55.16 20.82 -0.01
C THR A 881 55.23 21.58 1.32
N GLU A 882 54.50 21.09 2.31
CA GLU A 882 55.07 20.85 3.65
C GLU A 882 54.36 19.70 4.37
N LYS A 883 55.17 18.78 4.93
CA LYS A 883 54.74 17.56 5.61
C LYS A 883 54.07 17.92 6.94
N VAL A 884 52.78 17.57 7.11
CA VAL A 884 52.17 17.45 8.44
C VAL A 884 51.37 16.14 8.50
N LYS A 885 51.78 15.29 9.45
CA LYS A 885 51.04 14.11 9.94
C LYS A 885 49.63 14.53 10.32
N LEU A 886 48.60 13.94 9.72
CA LEU A 886 47.24 13.98 10.28
C LEU A 886 46.77 12.59 10.67
N GLU A 887 46.33 12.53 11.92
CA GLU A 887 45.72 11.41 12.60
C GLU A 887 44.38 11.01 11.97
N SER A 888 44.03 9.74 12.18
CA SER A 888 42.75 9.11 11.84
C SER A 888 41.56 9.90 12.40
N VAL A 889 40.69 10.37 11.51
CA VAL A 889 39.34 10.83 11.87
C VAL A 889 38.39 9.66 11.67
N ASP A 890 37.97 9.06 12.77
CA ASP A 890 36.87 8.09 12.84
C ASP A 890 35.57 8.73 12.35
N GLN A 891 34.96 8.16 11.31
CA GLN A 891 33.53 8.35 11.03
C GLN A 891 32.72 7.29 11.82
N PRO A 892 31.62 7.67 12.49
CA PRO A 892 30.83 6.72 13.25
C PRO A 892 30.02 5.81 12.32
N SER A 893 30.40 4.54 12.32
CA SER A 893 29.58 3.42 11.85
C SER A 893 28.25 3.37 12.60
N TYR A 894 27.13 3.48 11.90
CA TYR A 894 25.80 3.19 12.44
C TYR A 894 25.52 1.67 12.55
N ALA A 895 26.49 0.90 13.06
CA ALA A 895 26.24 -0.45 13.55
C ALA A 895 26.06 -0.41 15.07
N GLN A 896 24.85 -0.73 15.53
CA GLN A 896 24.56 -0.91 16.96
C GLN A 896 25.55 -1.90 17.59
N PRO A 897 26.32 -1.54 18.63
CA PRO A 897 27.26 -2.43 19.32
C PRO A 897 26.61 -3.72 19.87
N SER A 898 25.30 -3.73 20.05
CA SER A 898 24.52 -4.87 20.54
C SER A 898 24.39 -6.04 19.55
N SER A 899 24.37 -5.78 18.24
CA SER A 899 24.16 -6.82 17.21
C SER A 899 25.38 -7.71 17.03
N GLN A 900 26.59 -7.12 17.01
CA GLN A 900 27.84 -7.87 16.89
C GLN A 900 28.11 -8.72 18.14
N ASN A 901 27.76 -8.21 19.32
CA ASN A 901 27.88 -8.95 20.58
C ASN A 901 26.97 -10.18 20.61
N LYS A 902 25.71 -10.04 20.15
CA LYS A 902 24.76 -11.16 20.02
C LYS A 902 25.25 -12.19 19.00
N LEU A 903 25.77 -11.77 17.85
CA LEU A 903 26.35 -12.68 16.85
C LEU A 903 27.53 -13.48 17.43
N ASN A 904 28.45 -12.80 18.12
CA ASN A 904 29.60 -13.45 18.75
C ASN A 904 29.18 -14.46 19.84
N GLU A 905 28.16 -14.13 20.64
CA GLU A 905 27.60 -15.03 21.65
C GLU A 905 26.96 -16.27 21.02
N LEU A 906 26.17 -16.10 19.95
CA LEU A 906 25.53 -17.20 19.22
C LEU A 906 26.56 -18.10 18.51
N LEU A 907 27.63 -17.52 17.97
CA LEU A 907 28.74 -18.27 17.39
C LEU A 907 29.54 -19.04 18.45
N ALA A 908 29.73 -18.44 19.64
CA ALA A 908 30.42 -19.07 20.77
C ALA A 908 29.61 -20.22 21.37
N SER A 909 28.29 -20.06 21.50
CA SER A 909 27.36 -21.09 21.99
C SER A 909 27.03 -22.16 20.94
N LYS A 910 27.40 -21.93 19.67
CA LYS A 910 27.04 -22.76 18.50
C LYS A 910 25.52 -22.94 18.35
N ASP A 911 24.75 -21.94 18.77
CA ASP A 911 23.29 -21.93 18.67
C ASP A 911 22.86 -21.73 17.21
N ARG A 912 22.58 -22.85 16.53
CA ARG A 912 22.20 -22.85 15.11
C ARG A 912 20.83 -22.22 14.88
N ALA A 913 19.89 -22.42 15.80
CA ALA A 913 18.55 -21.88 15.67
C ALA A 913 18.57 -20.37 15.91
N GLY A 914 19.28 -19.93 16.94
CA GLY A 914 19.51 -18.50 17.22
C GLY A 914 20.27 -17.80 16.10
N LEU A 915 21.28 -18.44 15.48
CA LEU A 915 21.98 -17.87 14.31
C LEU A 915 21.07 -17.75 13.09
N ALA A 916 20.27 -18.78 12.80
CA ALA A 916 19.32 -18.72 11.69
C ALA A 916 18.29 -17.60 11.88
N GLN A 917 17.78 -17.44 13.11
CA GLN A 917 16.86 -16.37 13.47
C GLN A 917 17.52 -14.99 13.41
N HIS A 918 18.75 -14.86 13.90
CA HIS A 918 19.50 -13.60 13.85
C HIS A 918 19.79 -13.13 12.42
N LEU A 919 20.15 -14.05 11.52
CA LEU A 919 20.30 -13.75 10.09
C LEU A 919 18.97 -13.37 9.45
N LYS A 920 17.86 -14.00 9.85
CA LYS A 920 16.53 -13.66 9.39
C LYS A 920 16.14 -12.23 9.77
N GLU A 921 16.41 -11.84 11.02
CA GLU A 921 16.14 -10.49 11.53
C GLU A 921 17.07 -9.44 10.91
N GLY A 922 18.34 -9.79 10.65
CA GLY A 922 19.33 -8.87 10.07
C GLY A 922 19.06 -8.52 8.60
N ILE A 923 18.19 -9.26 7.89
CA ILE A 923 17.92 -9.06 6.46
C ILE A 923 17.29 -7.69 6.17
N HIS A 924 16.62 -7.09 7.15
CA HIS A 924 16.05 -5.75 7.08
C HIS A 924 17.07 -4.67 6.72
N GLN A 925 18.33 -4.86 7.10
CA GLN A 925 19.40 -3.91 6.81
C GLN A 925 19.63 -3.76 5.30
N TYR A 926 19.31 -4.79 4.52
CA TYR A 926 19.42 -4.80 3.06
C TYR A 926 18.17 -4.26 2.34
N LEU A 927 17.19 -3.71 3.06
CA LEU A 927 16.13 -2.89 2.44
C LEU A 927 16.65 -1.47 2.09
N ASP A 928 17.79 -1.08 2.67
CA ASP A 928 18.55 0.08 2.22
C ASP A 928 19.31 -0.23 0.92
N SER A 929 19.15 0.59 -0.12
CA SER A 929 19.75 0.33 -1.44
C SER A 929 21.28 0.32 -1.42
N THR A 930 21.93 1.06 -0.51
CA THR A 930 23.39 1.11 -0.41
C THR A 930 23.91 -0.19 0.21
N GLN A 931 23.28 -0.63 1.30
CA GLN A 931 23.61 -1.89 1.95
C GLN A 931 23.27 -3.10 1.07
N TYR A 932 22.17 -3.06 0.32
CA TYR A 932 21.80 -4.08 -0.66
C TYR A 932 22.85 -4.23 -1.76
N LYS A 933 23.26 -3.11 -2.37
CA LYS A 933 24.28 -3.07 -3.41
C LYS A 933 25.61 -3.66 -2.93
N GLU A 934 26.01 -3.33 -1.72
CA GLU A 934 27.22 -3.84 -1.07
C GLU A 934 27.11 -5.33 -0.69
N PHE A 935 25.90 -5.79 -0.33
CA PHE A 935 25.60 -7.21 -0.12
C PHE A 935 25.68 -8.02 -1.41
N LEU A 936 25.04 -7.58 -2.50
CA LEU A 936 25.11 -8.23 -3.81
C LEU A 936 26.55 -8.26 -4.35
N LYS A 937 27.33 -7.19 -4.09
CA LYS A 937 28.76 -7.14 -4.45
C LYS A 937 29.53 -8.22 -3.70
N THR A 938 29.21 -8.44 -2.43
CA THR A 938 29.79 -9.56 -1.66
C THR A 938 29.35 -10.89 -2.23
N MET A 939 28.07 -11.04 -2.59
CA MET A 939 27.51 -12.26 -3.20
C MET A 939 28.21 -12.64 -4.52
N SER A 940 28.64 -11.66 -5.33
CA SER A 940 29.38 -11.91 -6.58
C SER A 940 30.73 -12.62 -6.39
N ARG A 941 31.34 -12.53 -5.20
CA ARG A 941 32.58 -13.22 -4.84
C ARG A 941 32.35 -14.65 -4.36
N PHE A 942 31.12 -14.96 -3.96
CA PHE A 942 30.72 -16.22 -3.36
C PHE A 942 29.51 -16.82 -4.10
N PRO A 943 29.56 -16.98 -5.44
CA PRO A 943 28.40 -17.45 -6.19
C PRO A 943 27.91 -18.79 -5.63
N GLN A 944 28.84 -19.67 -5.21
CA GLN A 944 28.58 -21.06 -4.76
C GLN A 944 28.00 -21.14 -3.34
N TYR A 945 27.87 -20.01 -2.65
CA TYR A 945 27.33 -19.96 -1.29
C TYR A 945 25.90 -19.45 -1.31
N SER A 946 25.05 -20.02 -0.46
CA SER A 946 23.71 -19.48 -0.24
C SER A 946 23.76 -18.06 0.30
N TYR A 947 22.74 -17.25 0.02
CA TYR A 947 22.66 -15.86 0.50
C TYR A 947 22.83 -15.77 2.04
N ARG A 948 22.35 -16.79 2.77
CA ARG A 948 22.51 -16.89 4.24
C ARG A 948 23.97 -17.08 4.66
N ASN A 949 24.75 -17.88 3.93
CA ASN A 949 26.18 -18.01 4.19
C ASN A 949 26.95 -16.73 3.81
N VAL A 950 26.58 -16.07 2.70
CA VAL A 950 27.16 -14.77 2.31
C VAL A 950 26.92 -13.72 3.40
N MET A 951 25.69 -13.65 3.91
CA MET A 951 25.31 -12.75 5.00
C MET A 951 26.11 -13.05 6.29
N LEU A 952 26.23 -14.33 6.64
CA LEU A 952 26.98 -14.76 7.82
C LEU A 952 28.48 -14.46 7.70
N LEU A 953 29.07 -14.60 6.52
CA LEU A 953 30.46 -14.24 6.26
C LEU A 953 30.67 -12.72 6.38
N LYS A 954 29.82 -11.92 5.74
CA LYS A 954 29.89 -10.45 5.80
C LYS A 954 29.73 -9.91 7.22
N ALA A 955 28.85 -10.51 8.03
CA ALA A 955 28.64 -10.12 9.42
C ALA A 955 29.84 -10.45 10.34
N GLN A 956 30.57 -11.53 10.05
CA GLN A 956 31.80 -11.88 10.79
C GLN A 956 33.02 -11.08 10.31
N LYS A 957 33.08 -10.78 9.00
CA LYS A 957 34.17 -10.03 8.37
C LYS A 957 33.61 -9.17 7.22
N PRO A 958 33.38 -7.85 7.44
CA PRO A 958 32.76 -6.97 6.45
C PRO A 958 33.51 -6.87 5.12
N ASP A 959 34.83 -7.01 5.16
CA ASP A 959 35.78 -6.94 4.05
C ASP A 959 36.16 -8.33 3.48
N VAL A 960 35.36 -9.37 3.74
CA VAL A 960 35.63 -10.75 3.27
C VAL A 960 35.80 -10.81 1.75
N GLN A 961 36.84 -11.52 1.30
CA GLN A 961 37.27 -11.57 -0.10
C GLN A 961 37.16 -12.97 -0.69
N ALA A 962 37.69 -13.98 -0.01
CA ALA A 962 37.68 -15.37 -0.46
C ALA A 962 37.84 -16.29 0.74
N VAL A 963 37.00 -17.33 0.87
CA VAL A 963 37.01 -18.22 2.03
C VAL A 963 37.07 -19.68 1.62
N THR A 964 37.91 -20.45 2.31
CA THR A 964 37.89 -21.91 2.25
C THR A 964 38.38 -22.53 3.57
N SER A 965 38.38 -23.85 3.65
CA SER A 965 38.84 -24.60 4.81
C SER A 965 40.35 -24.45 5.01
N PHE A 966 40.82 -24.61 6.26
CA PHE A 966 42.27 -24.62 6.57
C PHE A 966 43.04 -25.63 5.69
N LYS A 967 42.44 -26.81 5.48
CA LYS A 967 43.03 -27.89 4.70
C LYS A 967 43.14 -27.49 3.22
N SER A 968 42.06 -26.96 2.65
CA SER A 968 42.03 -26.51 1.25
C SER A 968 43.01 -25.38 0.98
N TRP A 969 43.15 -24.42 1.90
CA TRP A 969 44.19 -23.39 1.75
C TRP A 969 45.58 -24.01 1.57
N LYS A 970 45.90 -25.02 2.38
CA LYS A 970 47.21 -25.68 2.37
C LYS A 970 47.42 -26.59 1.17
N GLU A 971 46.42 -27.42 0.85
CA GLU A 971 46.54 -28.49 -0.15
C GLU A 971 46.24 -28.00 -1.57
N ASP A 972 45.17 -27.21 -1.74
CA ASP A 972 44.68 -26.81 -3.06
C ASP A 972 45.31 -25.50 -3.55
N PHE A 973 45.63 -24.58 -2.63
CA PHE A 973 46.12 -23.24 -2.96
C PHE A 973 47.56 -22.97 -2.50
N GLY A 974 48.21 -23.90 -1.78
CA GLY A 974 49.58 -23.73 -1.30
C GLY A 974 49.78 -22.53 -0.36
N ARG A 975 48.75 -22.20 0.43
CA ARG A 975 48.71 -21.11 1.42
C ARG A 975 48.49 -21.68 2.82
N SER A 976 49.08 -21.08 3.84
CA SER A 976 48.88 -21.45 5.24
C SER A 976 48.17 -20.33 5.99
N VAL A 977 47.28 -20.69 6.92
CA VAL A 977 46.64 -19.71 7.80
C VAL A 977 47.68 -19.17 8.78
N LYS A 978 47.75 -17.84 8.92
CA LYS A 978 48.67 -17.15 9.81
C LYS A 978 48.41 -17.54 11.26
N LYS A 979 49.48 -17.69 12.04
CA LYS A 979 49.38 -18.11 13.45
C LYS A 979 48.60 -17.07 14.27
N GLY A 980 47.55 -17.52 14.96
CA GLY A 980 46.73 -16.68 15.83
C GLY A 980 45.41 -16.18 15.22
N GLU A 981 45.21 -16.41 13.91
CA GLU A 981 43.98 -16.03 13.22
C GLU A 981 42.76 -16.84 13.67
N LYS A 982 41.61 -16.17 13.78
CA LYS A 982 40.34 -16.79 14.18
C LYS A 982 39.55 -17.23 12.95
N SER A 983 39.00 -18.45 13.00
CA SER A 983 38.13 -18.96 11.93
C SER A 983 36.79 -18.23 11.87
N LEU A 984 36.31 -17.98 10.66
CA LEU A 984 34.92 -17.64 10.34
C LEU A 984 34.07 -18.92 10.31
N ARG A 985 32.76 -18.79 10.44
CA ARG A 985 31.80 -19.91 10.43
C ARG A 985 30.83 -19.83 9.26
N ILE A 986 30.56 -20.98 8.64
CA ILE A 986 29.52 -21.16 7.61
C ILE A 986 28.69 -22.41 7.93
N PHE A 987 27.46 -22.47 7.41
CA PHE A 987 26.66 -23.68 7.41
C PHE A 987 27.05 -24.57 6.22
N ALA A 988 27.51 -25.79 6.51
CA ALA A 988 27.82 -26.80 5.51
C ALA A 988 26.89 -28.02 5.65
N PRO A 989 26.39 -28.58 4.53
CA PRO A 989 25.61 -29.81 4.55
C PRO A 989 26.49 -31.01 4.92
N MET A 990 25.97 -31.90 5.74
CA MET A 990 26.59 -33.17 6.10
C MET A 990 25.56 -34.27 5.97
N VAL A 991 25.81 -35.19 5.05
CA VAL A 991 25.01 -36.40 4.89
C VAL A 991 25.31 -37.33 6.06
N VAL A 992 24.29 -37.63 6.87
CA VAL A 992 24.39 -38.57 7.99
C VAL A 992 23.41 -39.70 7.78
N LYS A 993 23.77 -40.91 8.21
CA LYS A 993 22.85 -42.04 8.25
C LYS A 993 21.69 -41.71 9.19
N ALA A 994 20.46 -41.83 8.70
CA ALA A 994 19.25 -41.62 9.47
C ALA A 994 19.13 -42.76 10.50
N LYS A 995 18.78 -42.40 11.74
CA LYS A 995 18.67 -43.36 12.85
C LYS A 995 17.26 -43.33 13.40
N ASP A 996 16.76 -44.48 13.81
CA ASP A 996 15.50 -44.60 14.54
C ASP A 996 15.63 -43.83 15.88
N PRO A 997 14.75 -42.86 16.18
CA PRO A 997 14.82 -42.06 17.41
C PRO A 997 14.64 -42.86 18.71
N LYS A 998 14.05 -44.05 18.65
CA LYS A 998 13.75 -44.92 19.79
C LYS A 998 14.80 -46.00 20.01
N THR A 999 15.34 -46.58 18.94
CA THR A 999 16.31 -47.70 19.03
C THR A 999 17.76 -47.30 18.74
N GLY A 1000 17.99 -46.18 18.04
CA GLY A 1000 19.32 -45.70 17.67
C GLY A 1000 19.99 -46.45 16.51
N GLU A 1001 19.30 -47.44 15.93
CA GLU A 1001 19.76 -48.22 14.77
C GLU A 1001 19.64 -47.42 13.47
N ILE A 1002 20.47 -47.75 12.48
CA ILE A 1002 20.47 -47.10 11.17
C ILE A 1002 19.24 -47.58 10.39
N LEU A 1003 18.41 -46.64 9.95
CA LEU A 1003 17.25 -46.92 9.11
C LEU A 1003 17.73 -47.42 7.75
N LYS A 1004 17.10 -48.47 7.24
CA LYS A 1004 17.37 -49.02 5.90
C LYS A 1004 16.16 -48.82 4.99
N ASP A 1005 16.42 -48.54 3.72
CA ASP A 1005 15.39 -48.44 2.68
C ASP A 1005 14.93 -49.83 2.23
N ASP A 1006 13.89 -49.87 1.40
CA ASP A 1006 13.28 -51.11 0.90
C ASP A 1006 14.24 -51.96 0.04
N LYS A 1007 15.42 -51.43 -0.30
CA LYS A 1007 16.49 -52.10 -1.03
C LYS A 1007 17.66 -52.52 -0.12
N GLY A 1008 17.53 -52.32 1.19
CA GLY A 1008 18.51 -52.70 2.21
C GLY A 1008 19.68 -51.74 2.39
N ASN A 1009 19.65 -50.57 1.73
CA ASN A 1009 20.68 -49.53 1.86
C ASN A 1009 20.37 -48.61 3.04
N ASP A 1010 21.42 -48.03 3.63
CA ASP A 1010 21.25 -47.09 4.74
C ASP A 1010 20.55 -45.81 4.25
N VAL A 1011 19.42 -45.47 4.88
CA VAL A 1011 18.71 -44.21 4.67
C VAL A 1011 19.62 -43.08 5.15
N THR A 1012 19.83 -42.08 4.32
CA THR A 1012 20.64 -40.90 4.67
C THR A 1012 19.78 -39.65 4.75
N ARG A 1013 20.15 -38.73 5.64
CA ARG A 1013 19.55 -37.39 5.76
C ARG A 1013 20.64 -36.34 5.78
N THR A 1014 20.37 -35.20 5.16
CA THR A 1014 21.29 -34.05 5.18
C THR A 1014 21.02 -33.19 6.40
N ILE A 1015 22.03 -32.97 7.22
CA ILE A 1015 21.99 -32.01 8.34
C ILE A 1015 22.99 -30.89 8.09
N PHE A 1016 22.70 -29.68 8.55
CA PHE A 1016 23.64 -28.57 8.43
C PHE A 1016 24.44 -28.39 9.73
N LYS A 1017 25.76 -28.25 9.59
CA LYS A 1017 26.69 -27.99 10.70
C LYS A 1017 27.50 -26.73 10.45
N LEU A 1018 27.86 -26.05 11.54
CA LEU A 1018 28.78 -24.92 11.49
C LEU A 1018 30.22 -25.42 11.37
N VAL A 1019 30.85 -25.13 10.24
CA VAL A 1019 32.25 -25.51 9.96
C VAL A 1019 33.15 -24.26 9.92
N PRO A 1020 34.43 -24.39 10.32
CA PRO A 1020 35.37 -23.29 10.29
C PRO A 1020 35.94 -23.07 8.87
N VAL A 1021 36.00 -21.81 8.45
CA VAL A 1021 36.68 -21.35 7.23
C VAL A 1021 37.56 -20.14 7.55
N PHE A 1022 38.48 -19.81 6.66
CA PHE A 1022 39.40 -18.68 6.82
C PHE A 1022 39.38 -17.82 5.56
N ASP A 1023 39.41 -16.50 5.74
CA ASP A 1023 39.53 -15.56 4.64
C ASP A 1023 40.97 -15.50 4.11
N VAL A 1024 41.16 -15.21 2.83
CA VAL A 1024 42.48 -15.09 2.20
C VAL A 1024 43.40 -14.10 2.92
N SER A 1025 42.88 -13.00 3.48
CA SER A 1025 43.68 -12.02 4.24
C SER A 1025 44.32 -12.62 5.50
N GLN A 1026 43.74 -13.70 6.02
CA GLN A 1026 44.21 -14.47 7.19
C GLN A 1026 45.25 -15.53 6.81
N THR A 1027 45.63 -15.63 5.53
CA THR A 1027 46.58 -16.61 5.02
C THR A 1027 47.83 -15.97 4.45
N GLU A 1028 48.92 -16.73 4.41
CA GLU A 1028 50.18 -16.39 3.77
C GLU A 1028 50.62 -17.54 2.85
N GLY A 1029 51.33 -17.23 1.77
CA GLY A 1029 51.77 -18.22 0.80
C GLY A 1029 51.64 -17.74 -0.64
N LYS A 1030 51.54 -18.69 -1.58
CA LYS A 1030 51.46 -18.40 -3.01
C LYS A 1030 50.31 -17.45 -3.33
N GLU A 1031 50.54 -16.49 -4.20
CA GLU A 1031 49.47 -15.65 -4.75
C GLU A 1031 48.37 -16.53 -5.32
N LEU A 1032 47.12 -16.13 -5.10
CA LEU A 1032 46.00 -16.87 -5.66
C LEU A 1032 46.05 -16.75 -7.18
N PRO A 1033 45.70 -17.84 -7.91
CA PRO A 1033 45.43 -17.70 -9.33
C PRO A 1033 44.35 -16.63 -9.50
N GLN A 1034 44.70 -15.55 -10.17
CA GLN A 1034 43.72 -14.53 -10.55
C GLN A 1034 42.71 -15.19 -11.50
N PRO A 1035 41.40 -14.91 -11.36
CA PRO A 1035 40.45 -15.31 -12.38
C PRO A 1035 40.91 -14.73 -13.72
N ILE A 1036 40.91 -15.56 -14.77
CA ILE A 1036 41.39 -15.19 -16.12
C ILE A 1036 40.67 -13.93 -16.67
N TYR A 1037 39.52 -13.60 -16.09
CA TYR A 1037 38.60 -12.54 -16.46
C TYR A 1037 38.57 -11.34 -15.50
N GLN A 1038 39.57 -11.12 -14.64
CA GLN A 1038 39.75 -9.77 -14.08
C GLN A 1038 40.08 -8.82 -15.23
N LEU A 1039 39.05 -8.14 -15.72
CA LEU A 1039 39.14 -7.22 -16.85
C LEU A 1039 40.02 -6.03 -16.47
N GLU A 1040 41.32 -6.09 -16.75
CA GLU A 1040 42.19 -4.91 -16.80
C GLU A 1040 41.92 -4.04 -18.06
N GLY A 1041 40.71 -4.14 -18.64
CA GLY A 1041 40.20 -3.18 -19.63
C GLY A 1041 40.62 -3.39 -21.08
N THR A 1042 40.94 -4.61 -21.53
CA THR A 1042 41.26 -4.88 -22.95
C THR A 1042 40.02 -5.31 -23.74
N HIS A 1043 39.89 -4.82 -24.99
CA HIS A 1043 38.83 -5.17 -25.95
C HIS A 1043 38.66 -6.70 -26.14
N GLU A 1044 39.77 -7.44 -26.07
CA GLU A 1044 39.78 -8.90 -26.25
C GLU A 1044 39.01 -9.64 -25.14
N ASN A 1045 39.09 -9.16 -23.90
CA ASN A 1045 38.42 -9.80 -22.79
C ASN A 1045 36.90 -9.54 -22.82
N TYR A 1046 36.47 -8.35 -23.23
CA TYR A 1046 35.06 -8.04 -23.45
C TYR A 1046 34.46 -8.89 -24.59
N ALA A 1047 35.23 -9.10 -25.66
CA ALA A 1047 34.79 -9.94 -26.77
C ALA A 1047 34.58 -11.41 -26.37
N LYS A 1048 35.41 -11.96 -25.46
CA LYS A 1048 35.23 -13.32 -24.93
C LYS A 1048 33.93 -13.44 -24.13
N LEU A 1049 33.69 -12.51 -23.19
CA LEU A 1049 32.45 -12.48 -22.41
C LEU A 1049 31.19 -12.30 -23.27
N TYR A 1050 31.26 -11.45 -24.30
CA TYR A 1050 30.17 -11.28 -25.26
C TYR A 1050 29.88 -12.57 -26.03
N ARG A 1051 30.92 -13.27 -26.51
CA ARG A 1051 30.75 -14.56 -27.20
C ARG A 1051 30.15 -15.61 -26.28
N SER A 1052 30.66 -15.76 -25.05
CA SER A 1052 30.10 -16.70 -24.07
C SER A 1052 28.62 -16.41 -23.77
N ALA A 1053 28.24 -15.14 -23.60
CA ALA A 1053 26.84 -14.75 -23.40
C ALA A 1053 25.96 -15.04 -24.63
N LYS A 1054 26.49 -14.81 -25.84
CA LYS A 1054 25.80 -15.10 -27.09
C LYS A 1054 25.62 -16.59 -27.32
N GLU A 1055 26.65 -17.41 -27.09
CA GLU A 1055 26.60 -18.87 -27.19
C GLU A 1055 25.63 -19.46 -26.17
N TYR A 1056 25.64 -18.93 -24.94
CA TYR A 1056 24.66 -19.29 -23.94
C TYR A 1056 23.22 -18.98 -24.41
N ALA A 1057 22.97 -17.76 -24.91
CA ALA A 1057 21.66 -17.39 -25.46
C ALA A 1057 21.23 -18.34 -26.59
N GLN A 1058 22.14 -18.66 -27.51
CA GLN A 1058 21.88 -19.60 -28.61
C GLN A 1058 21.58 -21.01 -28.13
N SER A 1059 22.25 -21.49 -27.09
CA SER A 1059 21.97 -22.81 -26.49
C SER A 1059 20.55 -22.92 -25.93
N LYS A 1060 19.95 -21.78 -25.55
CA LYS A 1060 18.55 -21.65 -25.10
C LYS A 1060 17.55 -21.46 -26.25
N GLY A 1061 18.02 -21.41 -27.50
CA GLY A 1061 17.20 -21.13 -28.67
C GLY A 1061 16.82 -19.64 -28.82
N LEU A 1062 17.54 -18.73 -28.15
CA LEU A 1062 17.31 -17.30 -28.25
C LEU A 1062 18.05 -16.70 -29.45
N ARG A 1063 17.35 -15.87 -30.23
CA ARG A 1063 17.98 -15.06 -31.28
C ARG A 1063 18.56 -13.77 -30.69
N PHE A 1064 19.67 -13.31 -31.24
CA PHE A 1064 20.37 -12.11 -30.78
C PHE A 1064 20.40 -11.07 -31.90
N GLU A 1065 19.84 -9.89 -31.66
CA GLU A 1065 19.72 -8.83 -32.66
C GLU A 1065 20.23 -7.49 -32.12
N PHE A 1066 20.67 -6.62 -33.03
CA PHE A 1066 21.05 -5.25 -32.72
C PHE A 1066 20.17 -4.29 -33.51
N GLU A 1067 19.71 -3.22 -32.85
CA GLU A 1067 18.87 -2.19 -33.45
C GLU A 1067 19.42 -0.81 -33.12
N ALA A 1068 19.36 0.13 -34.06
CA ALA A 1068 19.92 1.47 -33.87
C ALA A 1068 19.05 2.35 -32.97
N ASN A 1069 17.73 2.21 -33.06
CA ASN A 1069 16.78 3.04 -32.33
C ASN A 1069 15.82 2.19 -31.49
N LEU A 1070 16.03 2.18 -30.18
CA LEU A 1070 15.15 1.57 -29.17
C LEU A 1070 14.56 2.64 -28.22
N GLY A 1071 14.57 3.91 -28.63
CA GLY A 1071 14.26 5.03 -27.74
C GLY A 1071 15.22 5.10 -26.55
N GLU A 1072 14.65 5.21 -25.34
CA GLU A 1072 15.39 5.26 -24.06
C GLU A 1072 15.90 3.90 -23.58
N ALA A 1073 15.41 2.78 -24.14
CA ALA A 1073 15.81 1.44 -23.71
C ALA A 1073 17.19 1.06 -24.27
N ASN A 1074 17.99 0.37 -23.45
CA ASN A 1074 19.29 -0.16 -23.88
C ASN A 1074 19.17 -1.55 -24.52
N GLY A 1075 18.08 -2.28 -24.25
CA GLY A 1075 17.77 -3.58 -24.81
C GLY A 1075 16.44 -4.11 -24.29
N TYR A 1076 15.97 -5.23 -24.83
CA TYR A 1076 14.80 -5.96 -24.31
C TYR A 1076 14.80 -7.43 -24.73
N TYR A 1077 14.18 -8.27 -23.91
CA TYR A 1077 13.82 -9.66 -24.21
C TYR A 1077 12.37 -9.79 -24.74
N SER A 1078 12.21 -10.34 -25.95
CA SER A 1078 10.89 -10.70 -26.51
C SER A 1078 10.54 -12.16 -26.19
N ARG A 1079 9.55 -12.34 -25.31
CA ARG A 1079 8.99 -13.67 -24.97
C ARG A 1079 8.33 -14.34 -26.18
N LYS A 1080 7.70 -13.57 -27.06
CA LYS A 1080 6.97 -14.10 -28.22
C LYS A 1080 7.92 -14.61 -29.29
N ASP A 1081 8.93 -13.81 -29.63
CA ASP A 1081 9.84 -14.13 -30.73
C ASP A 1081 11.08 -14.93 -30.28
N GLN A 1082 11.21 -15.13 -28.96
CA GLN A 1082 12.35 -15.76 -28.29
C GLN A 1082 13.66 -15.11 -28.76
N LYS A 1083 13.75 -13.79 -28.60
CA LYS A 1083 14.92 -13.01 -29.01
C LYS A 1083 15.30 -11.95 -27.99
N ILE A 1084 16.58 -11.62 -27.94
CA ILE A 1084 17.15 -10.50 -27.19
C ILE A 1084 17.59 -9.46 -28.22
N VAL A 1085 17.12 -8.22 -28.06
CA VAL A 1085 17.46 -7.09 -28.92
C VAL A 1085 18.25 -6.08 -28.09
N ILE A 1086 19.39 -5.63 -28.60
CA ILE A 1086 20.30 -4.69 -27.91
C ILE A 1086 20.51 -3.43 -28.75
N LYS A 1087 20.57 -2.27 -28.10
CA LYS A 1087 20.84 -0.98 -28.76
C LYS A 1087 22.25 -0.97 -29.35
N SER A 1088 22.36 -0.55 -30.61
CA SER A 1088 23.64 -0.39 -31.31
C SER A 1088 24.39 0.85 -30.82
N GLY A 1089 25.72 0.81 -30.85
CA GLY A 1089 26.57 1.97 -30.52
C GLY A 1089 26.84 2.21 -29.02
N MET A 1090 26.40 1.31 -28.14
CA MET A 1090 26.73 1.38 -26.71
C MET A 1090 28.19 0.96 -26.42
N SER A 1091 28.74 1.40 -25.30
CA SER A 1091 30.05 0.93 -24.82
C SER A 1091 30.03 -0.56 -24.51
N GLU A 1092 31.16 -1.25 -24.66
CA GLU A 1092 31.31 -2.70 -24.41
C GLU A 1092 30.79 -3.12 -23.04
N GLN A 1093 31.10 -2.33 -22.00
CA GLN A 1093 30.62 -2.59 -20.64
C GLN A 1093 29.11 -2.43 -20.52
N GLN A 1094 28.54 -1.39 -21.14
CA GLN A 1094 27.10 -1.16 -21.11
C GLN A 1094 26.36 -2.25 -21.88
N THR A 1095 26.87 -2.65 -23.04
CA THR A 1095 26.36 -3.77 -23.83
C THR A 1095 26.33 -5.04 -23.00
N LEU A 1096 27.42 -5.46 -22.35
CA LEU A 1096 27.43 -6.68 -21.54
C LEU A 1096 26.45 -6.64 -20.36
N LYS A 1097 26.36 -5.51 -19.66
CA LYS A 1097 25.38 -5.32 -18.56
C LYS A 1097 23.95 -5.53 -19.04
N THR A 1098 23.60 -4.90 -20.16
CA THR A 1098 22.27 -5.05 -20.77
C THR A 1098 22.04 -6.49 -21.19
N ILE A 1099 23.03 -7.16 -21.78
CA ILE A 1099 22.92 -8.57 -22.16
C ILE A 1099 22.66 -9.47 -20.95
N TYR A 1100 23.39 -9.27 -19.83
CA TYR A 1100 23.16 -10.06 -18.61
C TYR A 1100 21.79 -9.80 -18.00
N HIS A 1101 21.29 -8.55 -18.08
CA HIS A 1101 19.93 -8.20 -17.66
C HIS A 1101 18.86 -8.91 -18.50
N GLU A 1102 18.98 -8.86 -19.83
CA GLU A 1102 18.03 -9.53 -20.72
C GLU A 1102 18.11 -11.06 -20.64
N LEU A 1103 19.30 -11.62 -20.41
CA LEU A 1103 19.47 -13.06 -20.15
C LEU A 1103 18.80 -13.48 -18.85
N ALA A 1104 18.94 -12.70 -17.78
CA ALA A 1104 18.24 -12.97 -16.52
C ALA A 1104 16.71 -12.93 -16.71
N HIS A 1105 16.20 -11.99 -17.53
CA HIS A 1105 14.80 -11.97 -17.93
C HIS A 1105 14.38 -13.22 -18.73
N ALA A 1106 15.23 -13.67 -19.65
CA ALA A 1106 14.96 -14.85 -20.44
C ALA A 1106 14.97 -16.15 -19.60
N ASP A 1107 15.86 -16.28 -18.63
CA ASP A 1107 15.95 -17.46 -17.76
C ASP A 1107 14.82 -17.52 -16.73
N LEU A 1108 14.47 -16.39 -16.11
CA LEU A 1108 13.46 -16.36 -15.04
C LEU A 1108 12.03 -16.21 -15.57
N HIS A 1109 11.81 -15.42 -16.62
CA HIS A 1109 10.49 -14.90 -16.98
C HIS A 1109 9.99 -15.35 -18.36
N SER A 1110 10.44 -16.50 -18.83
CA SER A 1110 9.96 -17.13 -20.07
C SER A 1110 8.54 -17.71 -19.92
N SER A 1111 7.88 -17.99 -21.05
CA SER A 1111 6.58 -18.68 -21.07
C SER A 1111 6.62 -20.11 -20.52
N LYS A 1112 7.81 -20.73 -20.40
CA LYS A 1112 7.98 -22.08 -19.86
C LYS A 1112 8.20 -22.10 -18.34
N THR A 1113 8.54 -20.97 -17.73
CA THR A 1113 8.94 -20.86 -16.33
C THR A 1113 7.87 -20.20 -15.44
N THR A 1114 6.76 -19.70 -16.01
CA THR A 1114 5.79 -18.88 -15.27
C THR A 1114 4.33 -19.36 -15.42
N ASP A 1115 3.80 -20.08 -14.41
CA ASP A 1115 2.37 -20.49 -14.31
C ASP A 1115 1.52 -19.50 -13.47
N LYS A 1116 2.11 -18.41 -12.94
CA LYS A 1116 1.44 -17.38 -12.13
C LYS A 1116 1.84 -15.98 -12.58
N GLU A 1117 0.89 -15.04 -12.56
CA GLU A 1117 1.13 -13.61 -12.78
C GLU A 1117 2.10 -13.04 -11.72
N LEU A 1118 3.40 -13.03 -12.03
CA LEU A 1118 4.43 -12.35 -11.24
C LEU A 1118 4.30 -10.83 -11.45
N LYS A 1119 4.34 -10.06 -10.36
CA LYS A 1119 4.35 -8.58 -10.44
C LYS A 1119 5.62 -8.12 -11.15
N TYR A 1120 5.47 -7.24 -12.15
CA TYR A 1120 6.57 -6.69 -12.95
C TYR A 1120 7.76 -6.18 -12.11
N SER A 1121 7.49 -5.49 -10.99
CA SER A 1121 8.53 -4.98 -10.08
C SER A 1121 9.39 -6.08 -9.42
N HIS A 1122 8.85 -7.29 -9.22
CA HIS A 1122 9.64 -8.41 -8.69
C HIS A 1122 10.52 -9.00 -9.79
N ALA A 1123 10.00 -9.07 -11.03
CA ALA A 1123 10.76 -9.56 -12.17
C ALA A 1123 11.99 -8.69 -12.46
N GLU A 1124 11.82 -7.37 -12.48
CA GLU A 1124 12.93 -6.43 -12.68
C GLU A 1124 13.93 -6.45 -11.53
N LEU A 1125 13.47 -6.55 -10.27
CA LEU A 1125 14.38 -6.69 -9.13
C LEU A 1125 15.27 -7.91 -9.26
N GLN A 1126 14.70 -9.04 -9.68
CA GLN A 1126 15.47 -10.25 -9.88
C GLN A 1126 16.49 -10.07 -11.01
N ALA A 1127 16.05 -9.58 -12.18
CA ALA A 1127 16.92 -9.40 -13.35
C ALA A 1127 18.06 -8.40 -13.09
N GLU A 1128 17.75 -7.23 -12.52
CA GLU A 1128 18.74 -6.19 -12.22
C GLU A 1128 19.75 -6.68 -11.16
N SER A 1129 19.29 -7.43 -10.15
CA SER A 1129 20.16 -7.99 -9.11
C SER A 1129 21.08 -9.08 -9.66
N VAL A 1130 20.57 -9.97 -10.53
CA VAL A 1130 21.36 -11.00 -11.19
C VAL A 1130 22.41 -10.35 -12.09
N ALA A 1131 22.01 -9.40 -12.95
CA ALA A 1131 22.92 -8.68 -13.83
C ALA A 1131 24.02 -7.95 -13.04
N TYR A 1132 23.68 -7.34 -11.90
CA TYR A 1132 24.64 -6.70 -11.01
C TYR A 1132 25.66 -7.69 -10.41
N ILE A 1133 25.20 -8.86 -9.95
CA ILE A 1133 26.08 -9.90 -9.41
C ILE A 1133 27.03 -10.42 -10.50
N VAL A 1134 26.50 -10.78 -11.66
CA VAL A 1134 27.29 -11.30 -12.79
C VAL A 1134 28.28 -10.26 -13.29
N SER A 1135 27.87 -8.99 -13.40
CA SER A 1135 28.74 -7.89 -13.79
C SER A 1135 29.89 -7.67 -12.82
N ASN A 1136 29.63 -7.71 -11.50
CA ASN A 1136 30.70 -7.60 -10.49
C ASN A 1136 31.62 -8.82 -10.47
N HIS A 1137 31.08 -10.02 -10.74
CA HIS A 1137 31.87 -11.25 -10.81
C HIS A 1137 32.96 -11.17 -11.89
N TYR A 1138 32.62 -10.61 -13.05
CA TYR A 1138 33.56 -10.38 -14.16
C TYR A 1138 34.30 -9.04 -14.10
N GLY A 1139 34.12 -8.24 -13.04
CA GLY A 1139 34.86 -6.99 -12.86
C GLY A 1139 34.41 -5.82 -13.75
N LEU A 1140 33.16 -5.81 -14.23
CA LEU A 1140 32.57 -4.65 -14.92
C LEU A 1140 32.29 -3.51 -13.92
N ASP A 1141 32.39 -2.25 -14.36
CA ASP A 1141 32.03 -1.12 -13.50
C ASP A 1141 30.53 -1.15 -13.21
N THR A 1142 30.12 -1.32 -11.95
CA THR A 1142 28.70 -1.36 -11.56
C THR A 1142 28.26 -0.11 -10.79
N GLY A 1143 29.01 0.99 -10.89
CA GLY A 1143 28.73 2.27 -10.23
C GLY A 1143 27.32 2.82 -10.51
N SER A 1144 26.80 2.65 -11.73
CA SER A 1144 25.51 3.19 -12.18
C SER A 1144 24.26 2.41 -11.73
N TYR A 1145 24.38 1.19 -11.20
CA TYR A 1145 23.24 0.41 -10.71
C TYR A 1145 22.62 1.01 -9.43
N THR A 1146 21.28 1.08 -9.35
CA THR A 1146 20.55 1.64 -8.20
C THR A 1146 19.24 0.90 -7.93
N PHE A 1147 19.04 0.42 -6.70
CA PHE A 1147 17.87 -0.37 -6.30
C PHE A 1147 16.83 0.46 -5.53
N ALA A 1148 16.48 1.64 -6.06
CA ALA A 1148 15.71 2.66 -5.34
C ALA A 1148 14.29 2.23 -4.90
N TYR A 1149 13.71 1.19 -5.52
CA TYR A 1149 12.39 0.68 -5.16
C TYR A 1149 12.40 -0.16 -3.87
N LEU A 1150 13.56 -0.63 -3.39
CA LEU A 1150 13.68 -1.31 -2.09
C LEU A 1150 13.29 -0.40 -0.91
N ALA A 1151 13.49 0.92 -1.06
CA ALA A 1151 13.05 1.90 -0.07
C ALA A 1151 11.53 1.87 0.16
N SER A 1152 10.74 1.50 -0.86
CA SER A 1152 9.29 1.35 -0.72
C SER A 1152 8.85 0.04 -0.06
N TRP A 1153 9.76 -0.95 0.04
CA TRP A 1153 9.53 -2.21 0.73
C TRP A 1153 9.91 -2.12 2.21
N ALA A 1154 10.69 -1.11 2.61
CA ALA A 1154 11.04 -0.84 4.00
C ALA A 1154 9.84 -0.48 4.91
N GLU A 1155 8.69 -0.10 4.32
CA GLU A 1155 7.48 0.33 5.02
C GLU A 1155 6.45 -0.83 5.23
N ASP A 1156 6.69 -2.01 4.65
CA ASP A 1156 5.76 -3.16 4.63
C ASP A 1156 6.27 -4.36 5.45
N LYS A 1157 5.38 -4.99 6.24
CA LYS A 1157 5.71 -6.19 7.04
C LYS A 1157 5.78 -7.48 6.19
N ALA A 1158 5.14 -7.51 5.02
CA ALA A 1158 5.25 -8.64 4.08
C ALA A 1158 6.61 -8.65 3.33
N ALA A 1159 7.30 -7.51 3.30
CA ALA A 1159 8.54 -7.31 2.55
C ALA A 1159 9.69 -8.26 2.95
N LEU A 1160 9.71 -8.75 4.19
CA LEU A 1160 10.73 -9.70 4.67
C LEU A 1160 10.64 -11.05 3.95
N THR A 1161 9.44 -11.63 3.96
CA THR A 1161 9.20 -12.93 3.32
C THR A 1161 9.40 -12.81 1.81
N ASP A 1162 8.99 -11.67 1.25
CA ASP A 1162 9.18 -11.37 -0.16
C ASP A 1162 10.67 -11.21 -0.50
N LEU A 1163 11.46 -10.46 0.28
CA LEU A 1163 12.89 -10.26 0.07
C LEU A 1163 13.70 -11.55 0.27
N GLU A 1164 13.37 -12.38 1.27
CA GLU A 1164 13.99 -13.70 1.45
C GLU A 1164 13.78 -14.58 0.21
N ALA A 1165 12.54 -14.62 -0.30
CA ALA A 1165 12.21 -15.37 -1.51
C ALA A 1165 12.93 -14.78 -2.75
N GLN A 1166 13.01 -13.46 -2.88
CA GLN A 1166 13.72 -12.81 -3.98
C GLN A 1166 15.22 -13.11 -3.93
N LEU A 1167 15.86 -13.02 -2.76
CA LEU A 1167 17.29 -13.27 -2.61
C LEU A 1167 17.66 -14.74 -2.88
N GLU A 1168 16.77 -15.68 -2.56
CA GLU A 1168 16.97 -17.09 -2.93
C GLU A 1168 16.92 -17.29 -4.44
N ILE A 1169 15.98 -16.66 -5.14
CA ILE A 1169 15.88 -16.71 -6.60
C ILE A 1169 17.11 -16.06 -7.24
N VAL A 1170 17.45 -14.83 -6.81
CA VAL A 1170 18.60 -14.07 -7.30
C VAL A 1170 19.91 -14.84 -7.12
N GLN A 1171 20.14 -15.45 -5.94
CA GLN A 1171 21.38 -16.20 -5.71
C GLN A 1171 21.46 -17.43 -6.61
N LYS A 1172 20.36 -18.19 -6.76
CA LYS A 1172 20.34 -19.38 -7.61
C LYS A 1172 20.55 -19.04 -9.09
N GLU A 1173 19.88 -18.00 -9.58
CA GLU A 1173 20.00 -17.62 -10.98
C GLU A 1173 21.35 -16.99 -11.29
N ALA A 1174 21.86 -16.10 -10.44
CA ALA A 1174 23.20 -15.54 -10.63
C ALA A 1174 24.26 -16.65 -10.63
N GLN A 1175 24.14 -17.64 -9.75
CA GLN A 1175 25.03 -18.80 -9.76
C GLN A 1175 24.90 -19.60 -11.06
N HIS A 1176 23.68 -19.88 -11.51
CA HIS A 1176 23.44 -20.65 -12.72
C HIS A 1176 23.99 -19.93 -13.97
N LEU A 1177 23.74 -18.63 -14.10
CA LEU A 1177 24.24 -17.81 -15.20
C LEU A 1177 25.76 -17.71 -15.17
N ILE A 1178 26.38 -17.45 -14.01
CA ILE A 1178 27.85 -17.40 -13.86
C ILE A 1178 28.46 -18.75 -14.28
N ASN A 1179 27.96 -19.88 -13.75
CA ASN A 1179 28.49 -21.20 -14.10
C ASN A 1179 28.36 -21.51 -15.60
N SER A 1180 27.25 -21.09 -16.20
CA SER A 1180 27.00 -21.32 -17.62
C SER A 1180 27.97 -20.50 -18.48
N LEU A 1181 28.13 -19.22 -18.15
CA LEU A 1181 29.07 -18.33 -18.82
C LEU A 1181 30.53 -18.78 -18.61
N ASP A 1182 30.91 -19.18 -17.39
CA ASP A 1182 32.24 -19.74 -17.07
C ASP A 1182 32.51 -21.02 -17.86
N SER A 1183 31.50 -21.89 -18.01
CA SER A 1183 31.59 -23.12 -18.80
C SER A 1183 31.81 -22.82 -20.29
N GLU A 1184 31.07 -21.88 -20.88
CA GLU A 1184 31.31 -21.47 -22.27
C GLU A 1184 32.66 -20.78 -22.44
N LEU A 1185 33.07 -19.95 -21.47
CA LEU A 1185 34.39 -19.32 -21.47
C LEU A 1185 35.51 -20.37 -21.40
N ALA A 1186 35.37 -21.39 -20.55
CA ALA A 1186 36.31 -22.49 -20.43
C ALA A 1186 36.42 -23.30 -21.73
N LYS A 1187 35.30 -23.61 -22.40
CA LYS A 1187 35.31 -24.28 -23.72
C LYS A 1187 36.04 -23.45 -24.77
N GLN A 1188 35.83 -22.13 -24.80
CA GLN A 1188 36.55 -21.26 -25.74
C GLN A 1188 38.05 -21.22 -25.44
N MET A 1189 38.44 -21.28 -24.16
CA MET A 1189 39.84 -21.33 -23.76
C MET A 1189 40.49 -22.68 -24.07
N GLU A 1190 39.78 -23.79 -23.86
CA GLU A 1190 40.21 -25.13 -24.24
C GLU A 1190 40.31 -25.26 -25.76
N GLN A 1191 39.38 -24.71 -26.53
CA GLN A 1191 39.46 -24.68 -28.01
C GLN A 1191 40.60 -23.80 -28.53
N ALA A 1192 40.87 -22.66 -27.87
CA ALA A 1192 42.04 -21.83 -28.18
C ALA A 1192 43.36 -22.53 -27.79
N GLN A 1193 43.35 -23.31 -26.71
CA GLN A 1193 44.45 -24.17 -26.32
C GLN A 1193 44.60 -25.35 -27.29
N GLU A 1194 43.53 -26.05 -27.69
CA GLU A 1194 43.54 -27.15 -28.67
C GLU A 1194 43.95 -26.66 -30.07
N GLN A 1195 43.60 -25.44 -30.48
CA GLN A 1195 44.16 -24.83 -31.70
C GLN A 1195 45.63 -24.44 -31.57
N SER A 1196 46.12 -24.19 -30.35
CA SER A 1196 47.55 -24.00 -30.05
C SER A 1196 48.29 -25.33 -29.77
N VAL A 1197 47.57 -26.41 -29.44
CA VAL A 1197 48.05 -27.74 -29.03
C VAL A 1197 47.94 -28.76 -30.17
N GLU A 1198 47.11 -28.54 -31.19
CA GLU A 1198 47.22 -29.19 -32.52
C GLU A 1198 48.57 -28.87 -33.19
N LYS A 1199 49.32 -27.89 -32.65
CA LYS A 1199 50.71 -27.61 -33.02
C LYS A 1199 51.78 -28.07 -32.01
N VAL A 1200 51.42 -28.68 -30.88
CA VAL A 1200 52.41 -29.08 -29.84
C VAL A 1200 52.29 -30.54 -29.35
N GLU A 1201 51.19 -31.25 -29.59
CA GLU A 1201 51.01 -32.64 -29.09
C GLU A 1201 51.66 -33.75 -29.93
N SER A 1202 52.76 -33.48 -30.64
CA SER A 1202 53.59 -34.52 -31.27
C SER A 1202 55.10 -34.41 -31.05
N VAL A 1203 55.56 -33.73 -29.99
CA VAL A 1203 57.02 -33.50 -29.82
C VAL A 1203 57.63 -34.00 -28.50
N GLU A 1204 56.87 -34.46 -27.50
CA GLU A 1204 57.48 -35.03 -26.28
C GLU A 1204 57.75 -36.54 -26.29
N LYS A 1205 58.10 -37.12 -27.46
CA LYS A 1205 58.72 -38.47 -27.54
C LYS A 1205 59.87 -38.60 -28.53
N LEU A 1206 60.56 -37.52 -28.90
CA LEU A 1206 61.71 -37.57 -29.83
C LEU A 1206 62.93 -36.84 -29.27
N SER A 1207 64.11 -37.41 -29.53
CA SER A 1207 65.40 -36.97 -29.00
C SER A 1207 65.88 -35.67 -29.63
N PHE A 1208 66.81 -34.98 -28.95
CA PHE A 1208 67.32 -33.66 -29.34
C PHE A 1208 67.95 -33.64 -30.75
N GLU A 1209 68.60 -34.73 -31.17
CA GLU A 1209 69.21 -34.86 -32.51
C GLU A 1209 68.16 -35.03 -33.62
N GLU A 1210 67.00 -35.64 -33.33
CA GLU A 1210 65.88 -35.76 -34.28
C GLU A 1210 65.11 -34.45 -34.46
N ARG A 1211 65.15 -33.56 -33.45
CA ARG A 1211 64.55 -32.22 -33.51
C ARG A 1211 65.35 -31.27 -34.40
N LEU A 1212 66.69 -31.38 -34.42
CA LEU A 1212 67.56 -30.52 -35.22
C LEU A 1212 67.46 -30.85 -36.73
N ALA A 1213 67.38 -32.13 -37.09
CA ALA A 1213 67.27 -32.58 -38.49
C ALA A 1213 65.93 -32.20 -39.16
N ARG A 1214 64.84 -32.10 -38.39
CA ARG A 1214 63.53 -31.67 -38.92
C ARG A 1214 63.42 -30.16 -39.11
N ALA A 1215 64.08 -29.37 -38.26
CA ALA A 1215 64.11 -27.91 -38.38
C ALA A 1215 64.82 -27.46 -39.67
N GLU A 1216 65.90 -28.15 -40.07
CA GLU A 1216 66.61 -27.85 -41.32
C GLU A 1216 65.78 -28.19 -42.58
N VAL A 1217 64.95 -29.23 -42.54
CA VAL A 1217 64.08 -29.60 -43.66
C VAL A 1217 62.87 -28.68 -43.78
N GLN A 1218 62.26 -28.28 -42.65
CA GLN A 1218 61.11 -27.35 -42.62
C GLN A 1218 61.50 -25.92 -43.02
N SER A 1219 62.72 -25.47 -42.68
CA SER A 1219 63.20 -24.15 -43.11
C SER A 1219 63.34 -24.03 -44.64
N ARG A 1220 63.69 -25.13 -45.33
CA ARG A 1220 63.77 -25.17 -46.80
C ARG A 1220 62.39 -25.19 -47.49
N SER A 1221 61.39 -25.86 -46.90
CA SER A 1221 60.04 -25.92 -47.48
C SER A 1221 59.23 -24.62 -47.31
N LEU A 1222 59.48 -23.88 -46.21
CA LEU A 1222 58.83 -22.58 -45.94
C LEU A 1222 59.28 -21.49 -46.93
N VAL A 1223 60.54 -21.52 -47.36
CA VAL A 1223 61.08 -20.60 -48.38
C VAL A 1223 60.48 -20.92 -49.76
N GLU A 1224 60.28 -22.20 -50.11
CA GLU A 1224 59.64 -22.60 -51.38
C GLU A 1224 58.12 -22.30 -51.44
N GLN A 1225 57.43 -22.25 -50.30
CA GLN A 1225 56.00 -21.89 -50.23
C GLN A 1225 55.78 -20.38 -50.31
N GLN A 1226 56.62 -19.57 -49.65
CA GLN A 1226 56.56 -18.10 -49.77
C GLN A 1226 56.82 -17.63 -51.21
N MET A 1227 57.71 -18.30 -51.95
CA MET A 1227 57.96 -17.99 -53.37
C MET A 1227 56.79 -18.38 -54.30
N LYS A 1228 55.90 -19.29 -53.88
CA LYS A 1228 54.72 -19.70 -54.67
C LYS A 1228 53.49 -18.82 -54.41
N GLU A 1229 53.33 -18.32 -53.19
CA GLU A 1229 52.24 -17.42 -52.83
C GLU A 1229 52.44 -16.01 -53.40
N GLU A 1230 53.68 -15.51 -53.46
CA GLU A 1230 54.00 -14.26 -54.19
C GLU A 1230 53.79 -14.35 -55.71
N ASP A 1231 53.92 -15.54 -56.30
CA ASP A 1231 53.73 -15.77 -57.73
C ASP A 1231 52.24 -15.95 -58.11
N GLN A 1232 51.39 -16.28 -57.13
CA GLN A 1232 49.93 -16.34 -57.28
C GLN A 1232 49.26 -14.97 -57.05
N SER A 1233 49.74 -14.17 -56.11
CA SER A 1233 49.22 -12.80 -55.89
C SER A 1233 49.47 -11.89 -57.09
N LYS A 1234 50.68 -11.96 -57.68
CA LYS A 1234 51.03 -11.24 -58.93
C LYS A 1234 50.19 -11.67 -60.15
N LYS A 1235 49.73 -12.93 -60.19
CA LYS A 1235 48.84 -13.44 -61.26
C LYS A 1235 47.37 -13.02 -61.10
N GLN A 1236 46.92 -12.74 -59.88
CA GLN A 1236 45.57 -12.22 -59.62
C GLN A 1236 45.47 -10.71 -59.87
N GLU A 1237 46.48 -9.93 -59.49
CA GLU A 1237 46.54 -8.48 -59.80
C GLU A 1237 46.61 -8.23 -61.31
N ALA A 1238 47.32 -9.07 -62.08
CA ALA A 1238 47.38 -8.98 -63.55
C ALA A 1238 46.05 -9.36 -64.25
N LYS A 1239 45.13 -10.07 -63.57
CA LYS A 1239 43.80 -10.41 -64.12
C LYS A 1239 42.76 -9.32 -63.86
N GLN A 1240 42.84 -8.61 -62.72
CA GLN A 1240 41.93 -7.49 -62.43
C GLN A 1240 42.24 -6.26 -63.28
N SER A 1241 43.52 -5.97 -63.57
CA SER A 1241 43.90 -4.85 -64.45
C SER A 1241 43.48 -5.00 -65.93
N ASN A 1242 43.05 -6.19 -66.37
CA ASN A 1242 42.64 -6.47 -67.76
C ASN A 1242 41.12 -6.58 -67.95
N GLN A 1243 40.32 -6.35 -66.89
CA GLN A 1243 38.85 -6.25 -66.97
C GLN A 1243 38.35 -4.79 -66.92
N GLU A 1244 39.21 -3.82 -66.59
CA GLU A 1244 38.90 -2.38 -66.62
C GLU A 1244 39.56 -1.62 -67.80
N ARG A 1245 40.05 -2.34 -68.81
CA ARG A 1245 40.41 -1.84 -70.15
C ARG A 1245 39.64 -2.63 -71.20
#